data_AF-A0A494W860-F1
#
_entry.id   AF-A0A494W860-F1
#
_cell.length_a   1.000
_cell.length_b   1.000
_cell.length_c   1.000
_cell.angle_alpha   90.00
_cell.angle_beta   90.00
_cell.angle_gamma   90.00
#
_symmetry.space_group_name_H-M   'P 1'
#
loop_
_entity.id
_entity.type
_entity.pdbx_description
1 polymer ?
#
loop_
_entity_poly.entity_id
_entity_poly.type
_entity_poly.pdbx_seq_one_letter_code
_entity_poly.pdbx_strand_id
1 'polypeptide(L)'
;MSNSSLAFAFDPPSPPLVVTAAKAMALQLAAGSAISRSDINRIMTDHFGGTDALGAWSVRDAHAALELAQVQHLQASDQIQLSSPIDEAEQFFCGLDARVPTQTNRSDEQIEWQQFATPPRLAWLAARACALATGELVLEPSAGTGMLAVWAAKAGSRLALNEISPLRRDCLSALFLAARVTGHDAELIEELLDPPIIPSVVLMNPPYSHGIERGHDSRTGLRHLRSAWNRLVSGGRLVAIMPEWFDCAKFLAGLKGPISLLLNAAVERAFVRQGTGITTRLLVLDKAASSDEPVAIRTNDFRQLTELVDAIPTRASLEAVPEQSRLPLRAPFRLVAAPRRPLPTPARITPTAFAIRSLTYQSLETPALLAPQVGHYLPYRPSRIVIDGAAEHPTPLVESVAMGSIAAPMPEAVPQLPNGLVPNGLLSAAQAETLIYAASAHARDLTGRFEPEDKGCSLKASAEGQVYRQGYFLGDGTGAGKGRQVASVILDRWVRGERRHIWISKNEPLLEDARRDWAALGGLPIDIQPLASWKLGMPIAMRDGILFVTYPTLRSGRSDATRLDQILAWAGDDFDGVIVFDEAHAMANAAGGEGSRGKVKGSEQGIAGVRLQNLLPRARVLYASATGASDVNNLAYATRLGLWGPETAFANREAFVADIRDGGIAAMELVARDLKSLGLYTARALSFAGVEYEILEHCLTEDQIAVYDAYAEAWAILCAAAHKIAYREVAIMRRSAA
;
A
#
# COMPACT_ATOMS: atom_id res chain seq x y z
N MET A 1 29.06 48.78 -18.64
CA MET A 1 29.05 49.51 -17.36
C MET A 1 27.77 49.17 -16.62
N SER A 2 27.87 48.49 -15.49
CA SER A 2 26.86 48.49 -14.43
C SER A 2 27.64 48.33 -13.13
N ASN A 3 27.72 49.42 -12.38
CA ASN A 3 28.35 49.48 -11.07
C ASN A 3 27.40 48.84 -10.05
N SER A 4 27.62 47.58 -9.69
CA SER A 4 27.05 47.03 -8.46
C SER A 4 28.02 47.33 -7.30
N SER A 5 27.52 48.12 -6.36
CA SER A 5 28.18 48.55 -5.13
C SER A 5 28.87 47.40 -4.38
N LEU A 6 30.14 47.61 -3.99
CA LEU A 6 30.94 46.73 -3.12
C LEU A 6 30.44 46.67 -1.66
N ALA A 7 29.32 47.34 -1.32
CA ALA A 7 28.82 47.46 0.05
C ALA A 7 27.87 46.34 0.51
N PHE A 8 27.53 45.38 -0.36
CA PHE A 8 26.71 44.20 -0.04
C PHE A 8 27.34 42.90 -0.54
N ALA A 9 28.66 42.76 -0.39
CA ALA A 9 29.29 41.45 -0.49
C ALA A 9 28.93 40.66 0.77
N PHE A 10 27.78 39.99 0.75
CA PHE A 10 27.51 38.93 1.72
C PHE A 10 28.59 37.87 1.56
N ASP A 11 29.15 37.39 2.67
CA ASP A 11 30.03 36.23 2.64
C ASP A 11 29.32 35.09 1.90
N PRO A 12 30.04 34.31 1.07
CA PRO A 12 29.45 33.16 0.40
C PRO A 12 28.75 32.29 1.45
N PRO A 13 27.49 31.87 1.22
CA PRO A 13 26.74 31.13 2.22
C PRO A 13 27.52 29.89 2.62
N SER A 14 27.68 29.68 3.93
CA SER A 14 28.30 28.47 4.47
C SER A 14 27.57 27.23 3.92
N PRO A 15 28.29 26.17 3.54
CA PRO A 15 27.66 24.95 3.06
C PRO A 15 26.70 24.39 4.13
N PRO A 16 25.58 23.76 3.74
CA PRO A 16 24.67 23.14 4.69
C PRO A 16 25.41 22.19 5.64
N LEU A 17 25.01 22.12 6.91
CA LEU A 17 25.66 21.27 7.92
C LEU A 17 25.65 19.78 7.52
N VAL A 18 24.62 19.34 6.80
CA VAL A 18 24.56 18.00 6.20
C VAL A 18 25.71 17.76 5.22
N VAL A 19 26.10 18.77 4.42
CA VAL A 19 27.19 18.67 3.45
C VAL A 19 28.54 18.58 4.15
N THR A 20 28.76 19.30 5.25
CA THR A 20 30.00 19.21 6.02
C THR A 20 30.13 17.88 6.76
N ALA A 21 29.04 17.39 7.38
CA ALA A 21 28.99 16.05 7.97
C ALA A 21 29.23 14.94 6.92
N ALA A 22 28.61 15.07 5.74
CA ALA A 22 28.82 14.15 4.62
C ALA A 22 30.29 14.10 4.17
N LYS A 23 30.99 15.24 4.15
CA LYS A 23 32.42 15.29 3.81
C LYS A 23 33.28 14.52 4.81
N ALA A 24 32.98 14.65 6.11
CA ALA A 24 33.68 13.89 7.14
C ALA A 24 33.48 12.37 6.97
N MET A 25 32.25 11.94 6.70
CA MET A 25 31.93 10.54 6.40
C MET A 25 32.60 10.06 5.10
N ALA A 26 32.60 10.88 4.03
CA ALA A 26 33.23 10.54 2.75
C ALA A 26 34.75 10.33 2.89
N LEU A 27 35.41 11.13 3.73
CA LEU A 27 36.84 10.94 4.05
C LEU A 27 37.09 9.62 4.77
N GLN A 28 36.20 9.20 5.69
CA GLN A 28 36.30 7.89 6.32
C GLN A 28 36.11 6.74 5.32
N LEU A 29 35.14 6.86 4.40
CA LEU A 29 34.96 5.88 3.31
C LEU A 29 36.20 5.81 2.42
N ALA A 30 36.77 6.96 2.05
CA ALA A 30 37.99 7.04 1.23
C ALA A 30 39.21 6.42 1.93
N ALA A 31 39.30 6.52 3.25
CA ALA A 31 40.34 5.86 4.05
C ALA A 31 40.15 4.34 4.21
N GLY A 32 39.06 3.78 3.69
CA GLY A 32 38.75 2.34 3.82
C GLY A 32 38.06 1.96 5.12
N SER A 33 37.72 2.93 5.98
CA SER A 33 37.07 2.68 7.27
C SER A 33 35.58 2.37 7.08
N ALA A 34 35.06 1.42 7.85
CA ALA A 34 33.63 1.19 7.97
C ALA A 34 33.00 2.27 8.85
N ILE A 35 31.85 2.79 8.43
CA ILE A 35 31.07 3.77 9.18
C ILE A 35 30.05 3.01 10.03
N SER A 36 30.17 3.11 11.35
CA SER A 36 29.16 2.57 12.28
C SER A 36 28.03 3.59 12.53
N ARG A 37 26.93 3.13 13.15
CA ARG A 37 25.88 4.06 13.63
C ARG A 37 26.40 5.04 14.68
N SER A 38 27.29 4.58 15.56
CA SER A 38 27.98 5.44 16.52
C SER A 38 28.82 6.50 15.85
N ASP A 39 29.49 6.18 14.73
CA ASP A 39 30.24 7.18 13.95
C ASP A 39 29.32 8.22 13.34
N ILE A 40 28.19 7.81 12.78
CA ILE A 40 27.19 8.73 12.23
C ILE A 40 26.69 9.68 13.32
N ASN A 41 26.24 9.16 14.47
CA ASN A 41 25.75 9.99 15.57
C ASN A 41 26.80 10.96 16.09
N ARG A 42 28.06 10.50 16.22
CA ARG A 42 29.17 11.35 16.66
C ARG A 42 29.44 12.46 15.64
N ILE A 43 29.61 12.13 14.36
CA ILE A 43 29.87 13.10 13.28
C ILE A 43 28.73 14.11 13.19
N MET A 44 27.48 13.65 13.22
CA MET A 44 26.31 14.54 13.20
C MET A 44 26.30 15.47 14.42
N THR A 45 26.55 14.94 15.63
CA THR A 45 26.61 15.76 16.85
C THR A 45 27.73 16.80 16.80
N ASP A 46 28.92 16.42 16.32
CA ASP A 46 30.08 17.31 16.19
C ASP A 46 29.79 18.48 15.23
N HIS A 47 29.10 18.22 14.12
CA HIS A 47 28.81 19.24 13.11
C HIS A 47 27.57 20.08 13.39
N PHE A 48 26.55 19.52 14.06
CA PHE A 48 25.31 20.23 14.40
C PHE A 48 25.36 20.89 15.78
N GLY A 49 26.40 20.64 16.58
CA GLY A 49 26.62 21.28 17.88
C GLY A 49 25.69 20.76 19.00
N GLY A 50 25.07 19.58 18.81
CA GLY A 50 24.15 18.97 19.76
C GLY A 50 23.65 17.60 19.29
N THR A 51 23.03 16.83 20.18
CA THR A 51 22.52 15.49 19.87
C THR A 51 21.12 15.53 19.24
N ASP A 52 20.70 14.43 18.64
CA ASP A 52 19.33 14.22 18.15
C ASP A 52 18.28 14.31 19.29
N ALA A 53 18.63 13.84 20.49
CA ALA A 53 17.79 13.98 21.68
C ALA A 53 17.52 15.45 22.07
N LEU A 54 18.43 16.36 21.72
CA LEU A 54 18.26 17.81 21.90
C LEU A 54 17.59 18.49 20.69
N GLY A 55 17.19 17.70 19.67
CA GLY A 55 16.60 18.21 18.44
C GLY A 55 17.58 18.92 17.51
N ALA A 56 18.90 18.79 17.73
CA ALA A 56 19.92 19.48 16.94
C ALA A 56 20.01 18.97 15.49
N TRP A 57 19.71 17.69 15.29
CA TRP A 57 19.59 17.05 13.97
C TRP A 57 18.58 15.91 14.04
N SER A 58 18.06 15.51 12.89
CA SER A 58 17.06 14.43 12.76
C SER A 58 17.64 13.21 12.04
N VAL A 59 17.00 12.05 12.19
CA VAL A 59 17.35 10.83 11.43
C VAL A 59 17.39 11.10 9.91
N ARG A 60 16.54 12.00 9.41
CA ARG A 60 16.55 12.44 8.02
C ARG A 60 17.87 13.10 7.62
N ASP A 61 18.39 13.98 8.47
CA ASP A 61 19.65 14.69 8.21
C ASP A 61 20.82 13.70 8.19
N ALA A 62 20.80 12.70 9.07
CA ALA A 62 21.80 11.63 9.11
C ALA A 62 21.75 10.74 7.86
N HIS A 63 20.56 10.37 7.38
CA HIS A 63 20.41 9.63 6.12
C HIS A 63 20.90 10.43 4.92
N ALA A 64 20.50 11.70 4.80
CA ALA A 64 20.95 12.57 3.74
C ALA A 64 22.48 12.75 3.75
N ALA A 65 23.08 12.89 4.93
CA ALA A 65 24.54 13.00 5.09
C ALA A 65 25.26 11.72 4.64
N LEU A 66 24.78 10.54 5.04
CA LEU A 66 25.37 9.25 4.68
C LEU A 66 25.22 8.95 3.17
N GLU A 67 24.07 9.25 2.59
CA GLU A 67 23.85 9.12 1.14
C GLU A 67 24.78 10.06 0.37
N LEU A 68 24.83 11.34 0.74
CA LEU A 68 25.70 12.32 0.11
C LEU A 68 27.18 11.98 0.29
N ALA A 69 27.58 11.37 1.41
CA ALA A 69 28.94 10.89 1.65
C ALA A 69 29.35 9.79 0.65
N GLN A 70 28.44 8.87 0.34
CA GLN A 70 28.68 7.86 -0.69
C GLN A 70 28.80 8.51 -2.07
N VAL A 71 27.96 9.49 -2.39
CA VAL A 71 28.04 10.25 -3.66
C VAL A 71 29.39 10.99 -3.77
N GLN A 72 29.84 11.67 -2.71
CA GLN A 72 31.14 12.34 -2.67
C GLN A 72 32.31 11.35 -2.81
N HIS A 73 32.23 10.19 -2.15
CA HIS A 73 33.23 9.14 -2.29
C HIS A 73 33.32 8.61 -3.73
N LEU A 74 32.17 8.35 -4.38
CA LEU A 74 32.12 7.91 -5.78
C LEU A 74 32.61 8.99 -6.75
N GLN A 75 32.28 10.25 -6.49
CA GLN A 75 32.71 11.38 -7.31
C GLN A 75 34.25 11.52 -7.28
N ALA A 76 34.86 11.38 -6.11
CA ALA A 76 36.30 11.50 -5.91
C ALA A 76 37.11 10.24 -6.24
N SER A 77 36.47 9.06 -6.29
CA SER A 77 37.15 7.78 -6.52
C SER A 77 37.39 7.51 -8.00
N ASP A 78 38.64 7.34 -8.41
CA ASP A 78 39.00 6.86 -9.75
C ASP A 78 39.01 5.33 -9.87
N GLN A 79 38.78 4.60 -8.76
CA GLN A 79 38.78 3.13 -8.73
C GLN A 79 37.58 2.50 -9.46
N ILE A 80 36.55 3.30 -9.76
CA ILE A 80 35.35 2.84 -10.43
C ILE A 80 34.92 3.86 -11.49
N GLN A 81 34.70 3.38 -12.71
CA GLN A 81 34.19 4.15 -13.84
C GLN A 81 33.02 3.39 -14.47
N LEU A 82 32.25 4.06 -15.33
CA LEU A 82 31.17 3.37 -16.08
C LEU A 82 31.70 2.28 -17.01
N SER A 83 32.93 2.44 -17.50
CA SER A 83 33.64 1.48 -18.34
C SER A 83 34.38 0.39 -17.56
N SER A 84 34.35 0.42 -16.22
CA SER A 84 35.07 -0.59 -15.42
C SER A 84 34.57 -2.00 -15.76
N PRO A 85 35.48 -3.00 -15.84
CA PRO A 85 35.13 -4.39 -15.94
C PRO A 85 34.22 -4.82 -14.80
N ILE A 86 33.39 -5.83 -15.06
CA ILE A 86 32.39 -6.25 -14.09
C ILE A 86 32.98 -6.76 -12.77
N ASP A 87 34.07 -7.52 -12.84
CA ASP A 87 34.70 -8.10 -11.65
C ASP A 87 35.23 -7.00 -10.72
N GLU A 88 35.81 -5.94 -11.30
CA GLU A 88 36.28 -4.76 -10.55
C GLU A 88 35.10 -3.98 -9.94
N ALA A 89 34.03 -3.80 -10.71
CA ALA A 89 32.82 -3.13 -10.23
C ALA A 89 32.15 -3.92 -9.08
N GLU A 90 32.04 -5.24 -9.23
CA GLU A 90 31.49 -6.13 -8.21
C GLU A 90 32.31 -6.06 -6.92
N GLN A 91 33.64 -6.16 -7.02
CA GLN A 91 34.54 -6.04 -5.87
C GLN A 91 34.41 -4.66 -5.19
N PHE A 92 34.38 -3.58 -5.99
CA PHE A 92 34.25 -2.22 -5.48
C PHE A 92 32.93 -2.03 -4.71
N PHE A 93 31.79 -2.40 -5.31
CA PHE A 93 30.48 -2.21 -4.68
C PHE A 93 30.29 -3.12 -3.47
N CYS A 94 30.78 -4.37 -3.49
CA CYS A 94 30.79 -5.23 -2.30
C CYS A 94 31.62 -4.62 -1.16
N GLY A 95 32.78 -4.03 -1.48
CA GLY A 95 33.60 -3.33 -0.50
C GLY A 95 32.96 -2.05 0.04
N LEU A 96 32.27 -1.28 -0.80
CA LEU A 96 31.50 -0.11 -0.35
C LEU A 96 30.33 -0.54 0.53
N ASP A 97 29.60 -1.59 0.14
CA ASP A 97 28.49 -2.15 0.89
C ASP A 97 28.93 -2.58 2.30
N ALA A 98 30.07 -3.26 2.44
CA ALA A 98 30.60 -3.69 3.74
C ALA A 98 30.98 -2.53 4.68
N ARG A 99 31.21 -1.32 4.15
CA ARG A 99 31.63 -0.14 4.92
C ARG A 99 30.49 0.80 5.30
N VAL A 100 29.28 0.58 4.78
CA VAL A 100 28.12 1.44 5.02
C VAL A 100 27.05 0.64 5.79
N PRO A 101 26.45 1.21 6.86
CA PRO A 101 25.45 0.51 7.64
C PRO A 101 24.13 0.39 6.87
N THR A 102 23.36 -0.66 7.14
CA THR A 102 22.01 -0.83 6.58
C THR A 102 21.04 0.17 7.19
N GLN A 103 20.21 0.81 6.35
CA GLN A 103 19.14 1.72 6.79
C GLN A 103 17.94 0.91 7.29
N THR A 104 17.95 0.49 8.56
CA THR A 104 16.84 -0.30 9.15
C THR A 104 15.76 0.56 9.80
N ASN A 105 16.09 1.78 10.23
CA ASN A 105 15.14 2.74 10.78
C ASN A 105 14.62 3.60 9.64
N ARG A 106 13.29 3.71 9.52
CA ARG A 106 12.63 4.50 8.48
C ARG A 106 12.17 5.81 9.11
N SER A 107 12.43 6.95 8.48
CA SER A 107 11.78 8.20 8.89
C SER A 107 10.34 8.23 8.42
N ASP A 108 9.47 8.96 9.12
CA ASP A 108 8.07 9.14 8.74
C ASP A 108 7.95 9.71 7.32
N GLU A 109 8.84 10.64 6.94
CA GLU A 109 8.90 11.20 5.58
C GLU A 109 9.34 10.15 4.53
N GLN A 110 10.29 9.26 4.85
CA GLN A 110 10.70 8.19 3.93
C GLN A 110 9.60 7.15 3.71
N ILE A 111 8.76 6.90 4.72
CA ILE A 111 7.56 6.06 4.64
C ILE A 111 6.45 6.78 3.86
N GLU A 112 6.19 8.05 4.19
CA GLU A 112 5.11 8.87 3.64
C GLU A 112 5.33 9.16 2.15
N TRP A 113 6.56 9.50 1.76
CA TRP A 113 6.90 9.91 0.39
C TRP A 113 7.46 8.77 -0.47
N GLN A 114 7.71 7.58 0.10
CA GLN A 114 8.31 6.42 -0.56
C GLN A 114 9.63 6.72 -1.31
N GLN A 115 10.43 7.65 -0.79
CA GLN A 115 11.68 8.06 -1.41
C GLN A 115 12.84 7.25 -0.82
N PHE A 116 13.10 6.06 -1.38
CA PHE A 116 14.27 5.26 -1.04
C PHE A 116 15.49 5.70 -1.86
N ALA A 117 16.65 5.77 -1.20
CA ALA A 117 17.90 6.05 -1.88
C ALA A 117 18.20 4.97 -2.93
N THR A 118 18.60 5.39 -4.13
CA THR A 118 19.04 4.44 -5.17
C THR A 118 20.32 3.72 -4.69
N PRO A 119 20.38 2.39 -4.69
CA PRO A 119 21.61 1.66 -4.35
C PRO A 119 22.76 2.03 -5.30
N PRO A 120 24.00 2.26 -4.83
CA PRO A 120 25.13 2.64 -5.68
C PRO A 120 25.36 1.70 -6.88
N ARG A 121 25.24 0.39 -6.63
CA ARG A 121 25.39 -0.67 -7.63
C ARG A 121 24.33 -0.59 -8.74
N LEU A 122 23.07 -0.33 -8.36
CA LEU A 122 21.97 -0.18 -9.32
C LEU A 122 22.07 1.15 -10.08
N ALA A 123 22.52 2.22 -9.40
CA ALA A 123 22.75 3.51 -10.04
C ALA A 123 23.83 3.44 -11.12
N TRP A 124 24.91 2.70 -10.86
CA TRP A 124 25.97 2.44 -11.84
C TRP A 124 25.45 1.70 -13.08
N LEU A 125 24.67 0.62 -12.89
CA LEU A 125 24.04 -0.12 -14.00
C LEU A 125 23.10 0.77 -14.82
N ALA A 126 22.25 1.56 -14.16
CA ALA A 126 21.30 2.43 -14.83
C ALA A 126 22.02 3.52 -15.65
N ALA A 127 23.08 4.12 -15.10
CA ALA A 127 23.89 5.09 -15.82
C ALA A 127 24.70 4.46 -16.98
N ARG A 128 25.19 3.22 -16.82
CA ARG A 128 25.87 2.47 -17.89
C ARG A 128 24.91 2.17 -19.05
N ALA A 129 23.67 1.80 -18.76
CA ALA A 129 22.62 1.57 -19.75
C ALA A 129 22.23 2.81 -20.58
N CYS A 130 22.47 4.02 -20.05
CA CYS A 130 22.27 5.26 -20.79
C CYS A 130 23.21 5.43 -21.99
N ALA A 131 24.35 4.71 -22.02
CA ALA A 131 25.41 4.90 -23.02
C ALA A 131 25.81 6.38 -23.14
N LEU A 132 26.20 6.98 -22.02
CA LEU A 132 26.45 8.42 -21.87
C LEU A 132 27.60 8.91 -22.76
N ALA A 133 27.41 10.07 -23.38
CA ALA A 133 28.39 10.76 -24.21
C ALA A 133 28.83 12.07 -23.56
N THR A 134 30.10 12.43 -23.72
CA THR A 134 30.67 13.66 -23.15
C THR A 134 29.95 14.90 -23.70
N GLY A 135 29.60 15.85 -22.82
CA GLY A 135 28.99 17.13 -23.18
C GLY A 135 27.48 17.10 -23.46
N GLU A 136 26.86 15.93 -23.47
CA GLU A 136 25.40 15.82 -23.64
C GLU A 136 24.64 16.29 -22.39
N LEU A 137 23.34 16.55 -22.52
CA LEU A 137 22.51 16.98 -21.38
C LEU A 137 21.74 15.79 -20.80
N VAL A 138 22.03 15.46 -19.55
CA VAL A 138 21.34 14.44 -18.76
C VAL A 138 20.37 15.13 -17.80
N LEU A 139 19.10 14.72 -17.82
CA LEU A 139 18.08 15.14 -16.86
C LEU A 139 17.82 14.03 -15.83
N GLU A 140 17.89 14.38 -14.56
CA GLU A 140 17.39 13.57 -13.44
C GLU A 140 16.20 14.31 -12.78
N PRO A 141 14.95 13.90 -13.09
CA PRO A 141 13.72 14.56 -12.60
C PRO A 141 13.49 14.45 -11.09
N SER A 142 14.10 13.46 -10.44
CA SER A 142 13.92 13.17 -9.01
C SER A 142 15.27 12.78 -8.44
N ALA A 143 16.11 13.79 -8.21
CA ALA A 143 17.55 13.63 -8.07
C ALA A 143 18.02 13.12 -6.70
N GLY A 144 17.19 13.20 -5.67
CA GLY A 144 17.56 12.83 -4.31
C GLY A 144 18.83 13.56 -3.88
N THR A 145 19.81 12.80 -3.38
CA THR A 145 21.14 13.29 -3.01
C THR A 145 22.17 13.20 -4.15
N GLY A 146 21.76 12.75 -5.35
CA GLY A 146 22.58 12.74 -6.57
C GLY A 146 23.29 11.42 -6.88
N MET A 147 22.75 10.29 -6.40
CA MET A 147 23.36 8.97 -6.62
C MET A 147 23.36 8.52 -8.09
N LEU A 148 22.36 8.91 -8.90
CA LEU A 148 22.39 8.69 -10.34
C LEU A 148 23.22 9.78 -11.04
N ALA A 149 23.04 11.05 -10.65
CA ALA A 149 23.78 12.20 -11.17
C ALA A 149 25.31 12.05 -11.14
N VAL A 150 25.88 11.42 -10.11
CA VAL A 150 27.34 11.25 -9.98
C VAL A 150 27.96 10.53 -11.17
N TRP A 151 27.28 9.54 -11.72
CA TRP A 151 27.78 8.77 -12.84
C TRP A 151 27.73 9.56 -14.15
N ALA A 152 26.67 10.36 -14.33
CA ALA A 152 26.59 11.30 -15.44
C ALA A 152 27.65 12.40 -15.36
N ALA A 153 27.96 12.91 -14.16
CA ALA A 153 29.09 13.81 -13.94
C ALA A 153 30.43 13.16 -14.29
N LYS A 154 30.68 11.91 -13.85
CA LYS A 154 31.91 11.17 -14.18
C LYS A 154 32.06 10.89 -15.67
N ALA A 155 30.96 10.73 -16.40
CA ALA A 155 30.95 10.62 -17.86
C ALA A 155 31.24 11.94 -18.60
N GLY A 156 31.38 13.07 -17.89
CA GLY A 156 31.54 14.39 -18.47
C GLY A 156 30.27 14.94 -19.12
N SER A 157 29.09 14.47 -18.69
CA SER A 157 27.81 15.01 -19.14
C SER A 157 27.46 16.31 -18.41
N ARG A 158 26.69 17.18 -19.07
CA ARG A 158 26.03 18.32 -18.40
C ARG A 158 24.79 17.83 -17.68
N LEU A 159 24.53 18.37 -16.50
CA LEU A 159 23.45 17.93 -15.62
C LEU A 159 22.35 18.98 -15.51
N ALA A 160 21.10 18.53 -15.66
CA ALA A 160 19.91 19.18 -15.16
C ALA A 160 19.30 18.30 -14.07
N LEU A 161 19.21 18.80 -12.84
CA LEU A 161 18.76 18.06 -11.67
C LEU A 161 17.49 18.72 -11.12
N ASN A 162 16.50 17.92 -10.78
CA ASN A 162 15.27 18.40 -10.15
C ASN A 162 15.01 17.60 -8.86
N GLU A 163 14.82 18.29 -7.75
CA GLU A 163 14.57 17.66 -6.44
C GLU A 163 13.60 18.51 -5.64
N ILE A 164 12.55 17.89 -5.06
CA ILE A 164 11.50 18.64 -4.37
C ILE A 164 11.88 19.00 -2.93
N SER A 165 12.72 18.19 -2.28
CA SER A 165 13.20 18.45 -0.92
C SER A 165 14.19 19.64 -0.93
N PRO A 166 13.91 20.73 -0.18
CA PRO A 166 14.84 21.85 -0.07
C PRO A 166 16.23 21.43 0.41
N LEU A 167 16.28 20.59 1.46
CA LEU A 167 17.55 20.10 2.01
C LEU A 167 18.40 19.37 0.97
N ARG A 168 17.78 18.46 0.20
CA ARG A 168 18.48 17.69 -0.82
C ARG A 168 18.88 18.57 -2.01
N ARG A 169 18.06 19.55 -2.41
CA ARG A 169 18.45 20.54 -3.42
C ARG A 169 19.67 21.35 -3.00
N ASP A 170 19.75 21.75 -1.74
CA ASP A 170 20.91 22.49 -1.22
C ASP A 170 22.17 21.60 -1.26
N CYS A 171 22.02 20.30 -0.93
CA CYS A 171 23.09 19.32 -1.07
C CYS A 171 23.55 19.14 -2.53
N LEU A 172 22.61 19.01 -3.47
CA LEU A 172 22.91 18.90 -4.90
C LEU A 172 23.62 20.14 -5.43
N SER A 173 23.16 21.33 -5.04
CA SER A 173 23.76 22.61 -5.45
C SER A 173 25.18 22.77 -4.91
N ALA A 174 25.45 22.28 -3.70
CA ALA A 174 26.79 22.30 -3.11
C ALA A 174 27.75 21.29 -3.76
N LEU A 175 27.25 20.17 -4.27
CA LEU A 175 28.06 19.08 -4.82
C LEU A 175 28.28 19.18 -6.34
N PHE A 176 27.27 19.60 -7.09
CA PHE A 176 27.28 19.69 -8.54
C PHE A 176 27.23 21.15 -8.99
N LEU A 177 28.31 21.90 -8.76
CA LEU A 177 28.39 23.35 -9.00
C LEU A 177 28.04 23.80 -10.43
N ALA A 178 28.27 22.93 -11.43
CA ALA A 178 27.98 23.22 -12.83
C ALA A 178 26.57 22.76 -13.27
N ALA A 179 25.83 22.05 -12.41
CA ALA A 179 24.51 21.54 -12.72
C ALA A 179 23.44 22.63 -12.56
N ARG A 180 22.41 22.60 -13.41
CA ARG A 180 21.19 23.38 -13.16
C ARG A 180 20.31 22.61 -12.19
N VAL A 181 20.08 23.16 -11.00
CA VAL A 181 19.22 22.54 -9.97
C VAL A 181 17.89 23.27 -9.87
N THR A 182 16.80 22.51 -9.93
CA THR A 182 15.42 23.02 -9.84
C THR A 182 14.60 22.24 -8.80
N GLY A 183 13.42 22.75 -8.44
CA GLY A 183 12.56 22.17 -7.39
C GLY A 183 11.10 22.06 -7.78
N HIS A 184 10.83 21.68 -9.03
CA HIS A 184 9.49 21.50 -9.57
C HIS A 184 8.91 20.12 -9.21
N ASP A 185 7.58 20.01 -9.21
CA ASP A 185 6.93 18.70 -9.24
C ASP A 185 7.30 17.99 -10.55
N ALA A 186 7.92 16.83 -10.44
CA ALA A 186 8.38 16.04 -11.58
C ALA A 186 7.26 15.37 -12.37
N GLU A 187 6.00 15.41 -11.90
CA GLU A 187 4.85 15.15 -12.75
C GLU A 187 4.67 16.21 -13.86
N LEU A 188 5.24 17.41 -13.66
CA LEU A 188 5.01 18.62 -14.47
C LEU A 188 6.30 19.22 -15.04
N ILE A 189 7.41 18.49 -15.09
CA ILE A 189 8.69 19.01 -15.62
C ILE A 189 8.64 19.31 -17.12
N GLU A 190 7.74 18.67 -17.88
CA GLU A 190 7.46 19.06 -19.25
C GLU A 190 7.08 20.55 -19.32
N GLU A 191 6.14 20.98 -18.47
CA GLU A 191 5.62 22.35 -18.45
C GLU A 191 6.49 23.33 -17.65
N LEU A 192 7.14 22.87 -16.58
CA LEU A 192 7.77 23.75 -15.59
C LEU A 192 9.27 24.01 -15.81
N LEU A 193 10.02 23.08 -16.43
CA LEU A 193 11.45 23.33 -16.69
C LEU A 193 11.64 24.43 -17.74
N ASP A 194 12.74 25.17 -17.65
CA ASP A 194 13.05 26.20 -18.64
C ASP A 194 13.07 25.60 -20.07
N PRO A 195 12.49 26.28 -21.08
CA PRO A 195 12.45 25.77 -22.46
C PRO A 195 13.81 25.34 -23.06
N PRO A 196 14.96 25.97 -22.73
CA PRO A 196 16.27 25.52 -23.22
C PRO A 196 16.78 24.20 -22.63
N ILE A 197 16.17 23.67 -21.57
CA ILE A 197 16.55 22.39 -20.97
C ILE A 197 15.94 21.26 -21.79
N ILE A 198 16.64 20.82 -22.84
CA ILE A 198 16.20 19.73 -23.73
C ILE A 198 17.21 18.57 -23.62
N PRO A 199 16.95 17.57 -22.77
CA PRO A 199 17.88 16.48 -22.53
C PRO A 199 17.92 15.47 -23.68
N SER A 200 19.11 14.93 -23.96
CA SER A 200 19.32 13.75 -24.81
C SER A 200 19.23 12.44 -24.03
N VAL A 201 19.36 12.53 -22.70
CA VAL A 201 19.25 11.40 -21.77
C VAL A 201 18.40 11.79 -20.57
N VAL A 202 17.48 10.90 -20.20
CA VAL A 202 16.81 10.93 -18.89
C VAL A 202 17.25 9.72 -18.10
N LEU A 203 17.72 9.93 -16.87
CA LEU A 203 18.09 8.88 -15.92
C LEU A 203 17.30 9.12 -14.63
N MET A 204 16.46 8.17 -14.22
CA MET A 204 15.51 8.45 -13.13
C MET A 204 15.15 7.25 -12.24
N ASN A 205 14.86 7.55 -10.98
CA ASN A 205 14.18 6.68 -10.02
C ASN A 205 13.04 7.49 -9.37
N PRO A 206 11.85 7.57 -9.99
CA PRO A 206 10.77 8.41 -9.48
C PRO A 206 10.15 7.84 -8.20
N PRO A 207 9.45 8.65 -7.39
CA PRO A 207 8.55 8.13 -6.36
C PRO A 207 7.45 7.26 -7.00
N TYR A 208 7.15 6.11 -6.40
CA TYR A 208 6.27 5.12 -7.03
C TYR A 208 4.79 5.43 -6.82
N SER A 209 4.39 5.77 -5.60
CA SER A 209 2.98 6.00 -5.30
C SER A 209 2.70 7.20 -4.41
N HIS A 210 3.47 8.28 -4.48
CA HIS A 210 3.20 9.51 -3.71
C HIS A 210 3.53 10.79 -4.51
N GLY A 211 2.50 11.54 -4.91
CA GLY A 211 2.62 12.83 -5.62
C GLY A 211 2.31 14.02 -4.71
N ILE A 212 2.93 15.17 -4.94
CA ILE A 212 2.85 16.36 -4.05
C ILE A 212 1.42 16.93 -3.98
N GLU A 213 0.74 17.06 -5.12
CA GLU A 213 -0.63 17.58 -5.16
C GLU A 213 -1.70 16.53 -4.84
N ARG A 214 -1.35 15.24 -4.98
CA ARG A 214 -2.33 14.14 -5.02
C ARG A 214 -2.20 13.16 -3.85
N GLY A 215 -1.15 13.27 -3.04
CA GLY A 215 -0.84 12.31 -1.98
C GLY A 215 -0.54 10.93 -2.53
N HIS A 216 -1.02 9.88 -1.86
CA HIS A 216 -0.79 8.49 -2.30
C HIS A 216 -1.54 8.17 -3.59
N ASP A 217 -0.81 7.95 -4.70
CA ASP A 217 -1.35 7.65 -6.01
C ASP A 217 -0.42 6.68 -6.78
N SER A 218 -0.89 5.45 -7.03
CA SER A 218 -0.13 4.41 -7.74
C SER A 218 0.31 4.78 -9.17
N ARG A 219 -0.17 5.91 -9.71
CA ARG A 219 0.19 6.44 -11.02
C ARG A 219 1.25 7.55 -10.96
N THR A 220 1.74 7.94 -9.79
CA THR A 220 2.79 8.96 -9.64
C THR A 220 4.01 8.61 -10.49
N GLY A 221 4.61 7.42 -10.31
CA GLY A 221 5.77 7.01 -11.10
C GLY A 221 5.52 7.06 -12.61
N LEU A 222 4.32 6.68 -13.05
CA LEU A 222 3.92 6.75 -14.46
C LEU A 222 3.85 8.20 -14.99
N ARG A 223 3.35 9.15 -14.18
CA ARG A 223 3.28 10.56 -14.59
C ARG A 223 4.65 11.21 -14.63
N HIS A 224 5.52 10.93 -13.66
CA HIS A 224 6.91 11.38 -13.70
C HIS A 224 7.60 10.86 -14.97
N LEU A 225 7.46 9.56 -15.25
CA LEU A 225 8.04 8.93 -16.44
C LEU A 225 7.50 9.55 -17.74
N ARG A 226 6.20 9.82 -17.80
CA ARG A 226 5.55 10.46 -18.96
C ARG A 226 6.03 11.90 -19.18
N SER A 227 6.10 12.69 -18.12
CA SER A 227 6.58 14.08 -18.17
C SER A 227 8.03 14.14 -18.65
N ALA A 228 8.88 13.25 -18.11
CA ALA A 228 10.27 13.13 -18.54
C ALA A 228 10.40 12.63 -20.00
N TRP A 229 9.58 11.67 -20.43
CA TRP A 229 9.53 11.19 -21.81
C TRP A 229 9.15 12.29 -22.80
N ASN A 230 8.18 13.13 -22.44
CA ASN A 230 7.76 14.23 -23.29
C ASN A 230 8.87 15.28 -23.45
N ARG A 231 9.65 15.51 -22.38
CA ARG A 231 10.79 16.45 -22.40
C ARG A 231 12.02 15.92 -23.13
N LEU A 232 12.20 14.61 -23.25
CA LEU A 232 13.31 13.96 -23.96
C LEU A 232 13.28 14.29 -25.47
N VAL A 233 14.44 14.61 -26.06
CA VAL A 233 14.55 14.84 -27.51
C VAL A 233 14.30 13.57 -28.32
N SER A 234 13.79 13.70 -29.54
CA SER A 234 13.72 12.59 -30.50
C SER A 234 15.10 11.97 -30.72
N GLY A 235 15.19 10.64 -30.68
CA GLY A 235 16.46 9.88 -30.69
C GLY A 235 17.17 9.81 -29.33
N GLY A 236 16.65 10.45 -28.29
CA GLY A 236 17.18 10.35 -26.93
C GLY A 236 16.86 9.01 -26.25
N ARG A 237 17.55 8.73 -25.13
CA ARG A 237 17.35 7.52 -24.31
C ARG A 237 16.84 7.87 -22.92
N LEU A 238 15.89 7.08 -22.43
CA LEU A 238 15.38 7.15 -21.08
C LEU A 238 15.69 5.84 -20.35
N VAL A 239 16.35 5.95 -19.19
CA VAL A 239 16.54 4.83 -18.27
C VAL A 239 15.80 5.12 -16.96
N ALA A 240 14.91 4.21 -16.57
CA ALA A 240 14.09 4.37 -15.38
C ALA A 240 14.10 3.13 -14.49
N ILE A 241 14.18 3.37 -13.18
CA ILE A 241 13.97 2.36 -12.14
C ILE A 241 12.52 2.47 -11.66
N MET A 242 11.67 1.53 -12.06
CA MET A 242 10.22 1.54 -11.83
C MET A 242 9.82 0.40 -10.88
N PRO A 243 8.64 0.44 -10.23
CA PRO A 243 8.20 -0.68 -9.41
C PRO A 243 7.78 -1.89 -10.26
N GLU A 244 7.81 -3.11 -9.69
CA GLU A 244 7.39 -4.33 -10.39
C GLU A 244 5.97 -4.25 -10.98
N TRP A 245 5.05 -3.59 -10.26
CA TRP A 245 3.66 -3.40 -10.67
C TRP A 245 3.47 -2.31 -11.75
N PHE A 246 4.54 -1.69 -12.25
CA PHE A 246 4.45 -0.76 -13.36
C PHE A 246 4.05 -1.48 -14.66
N ASP A 247 2.90 -1.09 -15.21
CA ASP A 247 2.38 -1.62 -16.48
C ASP A 247 3.10 -0.97 -17.67
N CYS A 248 4.25 -1.54 -18.02
CA CYS A 248 5.08 -1.09 -19.15
C CYS A 248 4.32 -1.17 -20.47
N ALA A 249 3.56 -2.25 -20.72
CA ALA A 249 2.82 -2.42 -21.97
C ALA A 249 1.77 -1.32 -22.19
N LYS A 250 1.00 -1.00 -21.13
CA LYS A 250 0.02 0.09 -21.16
C LYS A 250 0.67 1.46 -21.29
N PHE A 251 1.83 1.66 -20.64
CA PHE A 251 2.59 2.90 -20.78
C PHE A 251 3.01 3.11 -22.24
N LEU A 252 3.66 2.11 -22.85
CA LEU A 252 4.10 2.14 -24.25
C LEU A 252 2.92 2.39 -25.21
N ALA A 253 1.79 1.68 -25.02
CA ALA A 253 0.60 1.86 -25.85
C ALA A 253 -0.02 3.27 -25.74
N GLY A 254 0.26 3.99 -24.65
CA GLY A 254 -0.25 5.33 -24.39
C GLY A 254 0.68 6.47 -24.79
N LEU A 255 1.88 6.18 -25.32
CA LEU A 255 2.84 7.19 -25.78
C LEU A 255 2.62 7.55 -27.25
N LYS A 256 3.01 8.77 -27.59
CA LYS A 256 3.01 9.28 -28.98
C LYS A 256 4.45 9.33 -29.50
N GLY A 257 4.62 9.00 -30.77
CA GLY A 257 5.92 9.03 -31.45
C GLY A 257 6.62 7.68 -31.47
N PRO A 258 7.78 7.60 -32.14
CA PRO A 258 8.56 6.38 -32.22
C PRO A 258 9.15 6.01 -30.85
N ILE A 259 9.01 4.76 -30.46
CA ILE A 259 9.51 4.23 -29.19
C ILE A 259 10.02 2.81 -29.37
N SER A 260 11.16 2.52 -28.74
CA SER A 260 11.74 1.18 -28.67
C SER A 260 12.06 0.84 -27.22
N LEU A 261 11.52 -0.28 -26.74
CA LEU A 261 11.91 -0.86 -25.46
C LEU A 261 13.12 -1.78 -25.71
N LEU A 262 14.26 -1.47 -25.10
CA LEU A 262 15.49 -2.26 -25.27
C LEU A 262 15.67 -3.26 -24.14
N LEU A 263 15.43 -2.83 -22.91
CA LEU A 263 15.57 -3.66 -21.71
C LEU A 263 14.38 -3.45 -20.77
N ASN A 264 13.87 -4.55 -20.25
CA ASN A 264 12.88 -4.60 -19.19
C ASN A 264 13.28 -5.69 -18.17
N ALA A 265 14.23 -5.35 -17.30
CA ALA A 265 14.78 -6.29 -16.32
C ALA A 265 14.12 -6.09 -14.95
N ALA A 266 13.40 -7.11 -14.47
CA ALA A 266 12.93 -7.17 -13.09
C ALA A 266 14.10 -7.57 -12.17
N VAL A 267 14.59 -6.62 -11.38
CA VAL A 267 15.70 -6.76 -10.44
C VAL A 267 15.16 -7.03 -9.04
N GLU A 268 15.37 -8.25 -8.55
CA GLU A 268 14.93 -8.66 -7.23
C GLU A 268 15.90 -8.21 -6.14
N ARG A 269 15.38 -7.87 -4.95
CA ARG A 269 16.16 -7.59 -3.74
C ARG A 269 17.20 -6.46 -3.85
N ALA A 270 17.16 -5.61 -4.89
CA ALA A 270 18.13 -4.54 -5.09
C ALA A 270 18.17 -3.50 -3.97
N PHE A 271 17.03 -3.26 -3.29
CA PHE A 271 16.87 -2.21 -2.28
C PHE A 271 16.86 -2.74 -0.82
N VAL A 272 17.22 -4.01 -0.60
CA VAL A 272 17.12 -4.63 0.74
C VAL A 272 17.92 -3.86 1.79
N ARG A 273 19.11 -3.35 1.44
CA ARG A 273 19.96 -2.57 2.37
C ARG A 273 19.46 -1.16 2.64
N GLN A 274 18.55 -0.67 1.78
CA GLN A 274 17.86 0.61 1.83
C GLN A 274 16.47 0.47 2.48
N GLY A 275 16.15 -0.72 3.02
CA GLY A 275 14.98 -0.95 3.87
C GLY A 275 13.74 -1.49 3.14
N THR A 276 13.86 -1.93 1.88
CA THR A 276 12.73 -2.52 1.13
C THR A 276 13.13 -3.73 0.28
N GLY A 277 12.32 -4.79 0.32
CA GLY A 277 12.48 -6.00 -0.48
C GLY A 277 11.75 -5.98 -1.82
N ILE A 278 11.18 -4.83 -2.21
CA ILE A 278 10.39 -4.69 -3.44
C ILE A 278 11.27 -4.97 -4.67
N THR A 279 10.78 -5.83 -5.56
CA THR A 279 11.35 -6.00 -6.89
C THR A 279 11.15 -4.71 -7.70
N THR A 280 12.21 -4.25 -8.34
CA THR A 280 12.16 -3.07 -9.23
C THR A 280 12.40 -3.48 -10.67
N ARG A 281 12.07 -2.63 -11.63
CA ARG A 281 12.28 -2.84 -13.06
C ARG A 281 13.28 -1.80 -13.55
N LEU A 282 14.39 -2.25 -14.13
CA LEU A 282 15.27 -1.40 -14.93
C LEU A 282 14.73 -1.38 -16.35
N LEU A 283 14.22 -0.22 -16.76
CA LEU A 283 13.68 0.02 -18.10
C LEU A 283 14.66 0.85 -18.91
N VAL A 284 14.91 0.45 -20.16
CA VAL A 284 15.69 1.23 -21.12
C VAL A 284 14.84 1.45 -22.37
N LEU A 285 14.57 2.71 -22.67
CA LEU A 285 13.67 3.15 -23.72
C LEU A 285 14.39 4.14 -24.65
N ASP A 286 14.33 3.91 -25.96
CA ASP A 286 14.78 4.89 -26.96
C ASP A 286 13.58 5.58 -27.60
N LYS A 287 13.66 6.91 -27.75
CA LYS A 287 12.68 7.74 -28.48
C LYS A 287 12.95 7.70 -29.98
N ALA A 288 13.09 6.49 -30.49
CA ALA A 288 13.35 6.14 -31.88
C ALA A 288 12.66 4.81 -32.19
N ALA A 289 12.46 4.53 -33.47
CA ALA A 289 11.91 3.24 -33.92
C ALA A 289 13.08 2.29 -34.18
N SER A 290 13.03 1.12 -33.55
CA SER A 290 13.93 -0.01 -33.77
C SER A 290 13.10 -1.24 -34.13
N SER A 291 13.69 -2.14 -34.91
CA SER A 291 13.16 -3.47 -35.19
C SER A 291 13.56 -4.52 -34.16
N ASP A 292 14.40 -4.17 -33.19
CA ASP A 292 14.93 -5.11 -32.20
C ASP A 292 13.85 -5.53 -31.20
N GLU A 293 13.84 -6.83 -30.86
CA GLU A 293 12.94 -7.34 -29.83
C GLU A 293 13.42 -6.91 -28.43
N PRO A 294 12.52 -6.46 -27.55
CA PRO A 294 12.88 -6.06 -26.19
C PRO A 294 13.41 -7.26 -25.39
N VAL A 295 14.53 -7.08 -24.68
CA VAL A 295 14.99 -8.08 -23.72
C VAL A 295 14.20 -7.94 -22.41
N ALA A 296 13.46 -8.98 -22.04
CA ALA A 296 12.76 -9.06 -20.77
C ALA A 296 13.35 -10.18 -19.90
N ILE A 297 13.75 -9.86 -18.68
CA ILE A 297 14.35 -10.82 -17.74
C ILE A 297 13.88 -10.56 -16.32
N ARG A 298 14.03 -11.57 -15.46
CA ARG A 298 13.92 -11.47 -14.00
C ARG A 298 15.17 -12.07 -13.38
N THR A 299 15.90 -11.30 -12.58
CA THR A 299 17.16 -11.76 -11.98
C THR A 299 17.56 -10.91 -10.78
N ASN A 300 18.40 -11.48 -9.91
CA ASN A 300 19.16 -10.76 -8.89
C ASN A 300 20.67 -10.83 -9.14
N ASP A 301 21.09 -11.46 -10.25
CA ASP A 301 22.48 -11.66 -10.60
C ASP A 301 23.04 -10.40 -11.27
N PHE A 302 24.02 -9.79 -10.58
CA PHE A 302 24.71 -8.59 -11.06
C PHE A 302 25.47 -8.86 -12.37
N ARG A 303 25.98 -10.08 -12.57
CA ARG A 303 26.69 -10.46 -13.78
C ARG A 303 25.79 -10.45 -15.00
N GLN A 304 24.71 -11.20 -14.89
CA GLN A 304 23.70 -11.27 -15.93
C GLN A 304 23.14 -9.88 -16.29
N LEU A 305 22.87 -9.01 -15.30
CA LEU A 305 22.39 -7.66 -15.57
C LEU A 305 23.41 -6.80 -16.32
N THR A 306 24.68 -6.89 -15.97
CA THR A 306 25.74 -6.12 -16.63
C THR A 306 25.93 -6.59 -18.07
N GLU A 307 25.94 -7.89 -18.32
CA GLU A 307 26.02 -8.47 -19.67
C GLU A 307 24.87 -7.99 -20.56
N LEU A 308 23.64 -7.95 -20.01
CA LEU A 308 22.48 -7.44 -20.72
C LEU A 308 22.56 -5.93 -20.99
N VAL A 309 23.07 -5.15 -20.04
CA VAL A 309 23.29 -3.71 -20.20
C VAL A 309 24.36 -3.43 -21.26
N ASP A 310 25.44 -4.22 -21.30
CA ASP A 310 26.52 -4.10 -22.28
C ASP A 310 26.09 -4.53 -23.69
N ALA A 311 25.09 -5.41 -23.79
CA ALA A 311 24.52 -5.83 -25.07
C ALA A 311 23.57 -4.79 -25.67
N ILE A 312 23.20 -3.72 -24.94
CA ILE A 312 22.30 -2.68 -25.45
C ILE A 312 23.00 -1.90 -26.56
N PRO A 313 22.38 -1.74 -27.75
CA PRO A 313 22.96 -0.98 -28.84
C PRO A 313 23.33 0.46 -28.43
N THR A 314 24.44 0.95 -28.98
CA THR A 314 24.83 2.36 -28.84
C THR A 314 23.78 3.27 -29.47
N ARG A 315 23.59 4.45 -28.87
CA ARG A 315 22.63 5.43 -29.38
C ARG A 315 23.11 5.95 -30.73
N ALA A 316 22.22 5.98 -31.72
CA ALA A 316 22.50 6.63 -33.01
C ALA A 316 22.87 8.09 -32.75
N SER A 317 23.95 8.58 -33.37
CA SER A 317 24.37 9.98 -33.24
C SER A 317 23.23 10.89 -33.68
N LEU A 318 22.78 11.78 -32.79
CA LEU A 318 21.79 12.80 -33.10
C LEU A 318 22.41 13.77 -34.12
N GLU A 319 22.28 13.48 -35.42
CA GLU A 319 22.32 14.55 -36.42
C GLU A 319 21.16 15.49 -36.07
N ALA A 320 21.50 16.70 -35.67
CA ALA A 320 20.54 17.73 -35.31
C ALA A 320 19.69 18.08 -36.52
N VAL A 321 18.60 17.33 -36.74
CA VAL A 321 17.52 17.77 -37.61
C VAL A 321 16.78 18.85 -36.84
N PRO A 322 16.80 20.12 -37.28
CA PRO A 322 16.05 21.17 -36.61
C PRO A 322 14.57 20.87 -36.85
N GLU A 323 13.91 20.31 -35.84
CA GLU A 323 12.46 20.16 -35.84
C GLU A 323 11.87 21.57 -35.74
N GLN A 324 11.56 22.15 -36.90
CA GLN A 324 10.90 23.44 -37.02
C GLN A 324 9.58 23.38 -36.25
N SER A 325 9.54 24.07 -35.12
CA SER A 325 8.33 24.34 -34.36
C SER A 325 7.30 24.99 -35.29
N ARG A 326 6.35 24.19 -35.78
CA ARG A 326 5.13 24.66 -36.43
C ARG A 326 4.02 24.69 -35.39
N LEU A 327 4.08 25.68 -34.50
CA LEU A 327 2.87 26.12 -33.81
C LEU A 327 2.06 26.99 -34.79
N PRO A 328 0.84 26.61 -35.20
CA PRO A 328 -0.05 27.60 -35.78
C PRO A 328 -0.56 28.52 -34.67
N LEU A 329 -0.46 29.83 -34.91
CA LEU A 329 -1.06 30.88 -34.10
C LEU A 329 -2.52 30.55 -33.76
N ARG A 330 -2.86 30.70 -32.48
CA ARG A 330 -4.23 30.57 -31.95
C ARG A 330 -5.19 31.49 -32.73
N ALA A 331 -6.26 30.91 -33.26
CA ALA A 331 -7.48 31.62 -33.64
C ALA A 331 -8.68 31.00 -32.89
N PRO A 332 -9.68 31.78 -32.48
CA PRO A 332 -10.72 31.35 -31.54
C PRO A 332 -11.84 30.55 -32.24
N PHE A 333 -12.33 29.54 -31.51
CA PHE A 333 -13.59 28.78 -31.62
C PHE A 333 -14.37 28.75 -32.95
N ARG A 334 -14.56 27.52 -33.48
CA ARG A 334 -15.87 27.07 -34.00
C ARG A 334 -16.13 25.60 -33.64
N LEU A 335 -17.09 25.42 -32.72
CA LEU A 335 -17.81 24.17 -32.47
C LEU A 335 -18.70 23.87 -33.69
N VAL A 336 -18.31 22.88 -34.52
CA VAL A 336 -19.22 21.91 -35.16
C VAL A 336 -18.39 20.67 -35.54
N ALA A 337 -18.54 19.57 -34.80
CA ALA A 337 -18.09 18.26 -35.26
C ALA A 337 -19.35 17.40 -35.47
N ALA A 338 -19.59 17.01 -36.73
CA ALA A 338 -20.59 16.02 -37.09
C ALA A 338 -20.23 14.64 -36.48
N PRO A 339 -21.21 13.79 -36.14
CA PRO A 339 -20.93 12.52 -35.46
C PRO A 339 -20.30 11.53 -36.44
N ARG A 340 -19.00 11.23 -36.26
CA ARG A 340 -18.38 10.06 -36.88
C ARG A 340 -18.64 8.85 -35.99
N ARG A 341 -19.43 7.92 -36.52
CA ARG A 341 -19.71 6.61 -35.92
C ARG A 341 -18.39 5.83 -35.78
N PRO A 342 -18.03 5.32 -34.58
CA PRO A 342 -16.82 4.52 -34.43
C PRO A 342 -16.96 3.19 -35.20
N LEU A 343 -15.93 2.83 -35.96
CA LEU A 343 -15.78 1.51 -36.56
C LEU A 343 -15.52 0.47 -35.46
N PRO A 344 -16.03 -0.77 -35.59
CA PRO A 344 -15.82 -1.80 -34.60
C PRO A 344 -14.35 -2.21 -34.56
N THR A 345 -13.74 -2.09 -33.39
CA THR A 345 -12.45 -2.71 -33.06
C THR A 345 -12.56 -4.23 -33.22
N PRO A 346 -11.57 -4.94 -33.81
CA PRO A 346 -11.61 -6.39 -33.89
C PRO A 346 -11.78 -7.00 -32.49
N ALA A 347 -12.65 -8.01 -32.40
CA ALA A 347 -12.98 -8.68 -31.16
C ALA A 347 -11.69 -9.17 -30.48
N ARG A 348 -11.41 -8.61 -29.31
CA ARG A 348 -10.35 -9.09 -28.42
C ARG A 348 -10.69 -10.52 -28.07
N ILE A 349 -9.77 -11.45 -28.34
CA ILE A 349 -9.87 -12.86 -28.00
C ILE A 349 -10.23 -12.93 -26.51
N THR A 350 -11.46 -13.36 -26.23
CA THR A 350 -11.89 -13.69 -24.88
C THR A 350 -11.03 -14.89 -24.46
N PRO A 351 -10.34 -14.87 -23.30
CA PRO A 351 -9.72 -16.08 -22.81
C PRO A 351 -10.81 -17.17 -22.74
N THR A 352 -10.49 -18.37 -23.20
CA THR A 352 -11.39 -19.54 -23.18
C THR A 352 -12.07 -19.62 -21.82
N ALA A 353 -13.41 -19.57 -21.81
CA ALA A 353 -14.19 -19.60 -20.59
C ALA A 353 -13.78 -20.80 -19.73
N PHE A 354 -13.23 -20.54 -18.55
CA PHE A 354 -12.95 -21.59 -17.58
C PHE A 354 -14.27 -22.29 -17.24
N ALA A 355 -14.33 -23.61 -17.40
CA ALA A 355 -15.51 -24.39 -17.03
C ALA A 355 -15.82 -24.17 -15.54
N ILE A 356 -17.03 -23.74 -15.21
CA ILE A 356 -17.49 -23.60 -13.82
C ILE A 356 -17.76 -25.01 -13.28
N ARG A 357 -17.22 -25.34 -12.10
CA ARG A 357 -17.40 -26.63 -11.44
C ARG A 357 -17.79 -26.44 -9.98
N SER A 358 -18.49 -27.43 -9.44
CA SER A 358 -18.72 -27.54 -8.00
C SER A 358 -17.40 -27.77 -7.28
N LEU A 359 -17.17 -27.04 -6.18
CA LEU A 359 -16.08 -27.28 -5.24
C LEU A 359 -16.43 -28.51 -4.41
N THR A 360 -16.09 -29.70 -4.91
CA THR A 360 -16.36 -30.97 -4.22
C THR A 360 -15.38 -31.18 -3.07
N TYR A 361 -15.90 -31.60 -1.92
CA TYR A 361 -15.12 -31.93 -0.73
C TYR A 361 -15.78 -33.09 0.02
N GLN A 362 -15.00 -33.79 0.85
CA GLN A 362 -15.50 -34.81 1.76
C GLN A 362 -15.70 -34.20 3.15
N SER A 363 -16.91 -34.34 3.69
CA SER A 363 -17.21 -34.01 5.09
C SER A 363 -16.78 -35.17 6.01
N LEU A 364 -16.10 -34.85 7.11
CA LEU A 364 -15.67 -35.81 8.12
C LEU A 364 -16.67 -35.89 9.28
N GLU A 365 -17.27 -37.06 9.48
CA GLU A 365 -18.17 -37.34 10.62
C GLU A 365 -17.44 -37.26 11.97
N THR A 366 -16.20 -37.75 12.01
CA THR A 366 -15.29 -37.56 13.15
C THR A 366 -14.32 -36.42 12.79
N PRO A 367 -14.22 -35.35 13.60
CA PRO A 367 -13.26 -34.28 13.34
C PRO A 367 -11.84 -34.81 13.17
N ALA A 368 -11.07 -34.19 12.26
CA ALA A 368 -9.67 -34.50 12.11
C ALA A 368 -8.93 -34.30 13.44
N LEU A 369 -8.00 -35.21 13.78
CA LEU A 369 -7.23 -35.16 15.02
C LEU A 369 -6.52 -33.80 15.19
N LEU A 370 -6.39 -33.31 16.42
CA LEU A 370 -5.61 -32.09 16.65
C LEU A 370 -4.12 -32.38 16.45
N ALA A 371 -3.43 -31.45 15.80
CA ALA A 371 -1.97 -31.48 15.73
C ALA A 371 -1.36 -31.21 17.12
N PRO A 372 -0.12 -31.62 17.39
CA PRO A 372 0.56 -31.33 18.65
C PRO A 372 0.56 -29.82 18.94
N GLN A 373 0.21 -29.46 20.17
CA GLN A 373 0.24 -28.07 20.64
C GLN A 373 1.68 -27.56 20.69
N VAL A 374 1.87 -26.33 20.20
CA VAL A 374 3.15 -25.60 20.27
C VAL A 374 2.88 -24.26 20.95
N GLY A 375 3.34 -24.10 22.20
CA GLY A 375 3.04 -22.92 23.01
C GLY A 375 1.53 -22.76 23.24
N HIS A 376 0.96 -21.60 22.89
CA HIS A 376 -0.48 -21.32 22.99
C HIS A 376 -1.28 -21.61 21.71
N TYR A 377 -0.65 -22.26 20.73
CA TYR A 377 -1.20 -22.43 19.38
C TYR A 377 -1.24 -23.89 18.94
N LEU A 378 -2.19 -24.18 18.04
CA LEU A 378 -2.32 -25.44 17.32
C LEU A 378 -2.07 -25.19 15.82
N PRO A 379 -1.23 -25.98 15.15
CA PRO A 379 -1.13 -25.97 13.69
C PRO A 379 -2.50 -26.17 13.05
N TYR A 380 -2.88 -25.26 12.16
CA TYR A 380 -4.22 -25.22 11.61
C TYR A 380 -4.38 -26.16 10.42
N ARG A 381 -5.50 -26.89 10.42
CA ARG A 381 -6.05 -27.58 9.26
C ARG A 381 -7.57 -27.57 9.31
N PRO A 382 -8.26 -27.66 8.16
CA PRO A 382 -9.71 -27.87 8.15
C PRO A 382 -10.09 -29.08 8.99
N SER A 383 -11.00 -28.89 9.95
CA SER A 383 -11.35 -29.94 10.93
C SER A 383 -12.40 -30.93 10.43
N ARG A 384 -13.27 -30.47 9.52
CA ARG A 384 -14.43 -31.23 9.00
C ARG A 384 -14.39 -31.45 7.49
N ILE A 385 -13.46 -30.84 6.77
CA ILE A 385 -13.46 -30.79 5.32
C ILE A 385 -12.14 -31.36 4.79
N VAL A 386 -12.22 -32.27 3.83
CA VAL A 386 -11.07 -32.68 3.00
C VAL A 386 -11.37 -32.32 1.55
N ILE A 387 -10.53 -31.48 0.95
CA ILE A 387 -10.69 -31.03 -0.44
C ILE A 387 -9.63 -31.73 -1.28
N ASP A 388 -10.06 -32.59 -2.19
CA ASP A 388 -9.13 -33.33 -3.05
C ASP A 388 -8.36 -32.37 -3.98
N GLY A 389 -7.05 -32.60 -4.11
CA GLY A 389 -6.14 -31.75 -4.88
C GLY A 389 -5.90 -30.34 -4.31
N ALA A 390 -6.39 -30.00 -3.11
CA ALA A 390 -6.12 -28.70 -2.50
C ALA A 390 -4.71 -28.62 -1.89
N ALA A 391 -3.96 -27.59 -2.27
CA ALA A 391 -2.68 -27.28 -1.64
C ALA A 391 -2.86 -26.74 -0.21
N GLU A 392 -1.88 -26.99 0.65
CA GLU A 392 -1.76 -26.30 1.93
C GLU A 392 -1.58 -24.79 1.74
N HIS A 393 -1.83 -24.01 2.79
CA HIS A 393 -1.60 -22.57 2.72
C HIS A 393 -0.09 -22.29 2.60
N PRO A 394 0.37 -21.38 1.71
CA PRO A 394 1.80 -21.14 1.45
C PRO A 394 2.62 -20.78 2.69
N THR A 395 1.97 -20.17 3.69
CA THR A 395 2.55 -19.92 5.01
C THR A 395 1.80 -20.74 6.05
N PRO A 396 2.48 -21.49 6.92
CA PRO A 396 1.81 -22.29 7.95
C PRO A 396 0.86 -21.44 8.80
N LEU A 397 -0.38 -21.91 8.94
CA LEU A 397 -1.40 -21.25 9.74
C LEU A 397 -1.51 -21.94 11.11
N VAL A 398 -1.94 -21.16 12.10
CA VAL A 398 -2.22 -21.63 13.45
C VAL A 398 -3.55 -21.06 13.95
N GLU A 399 -4.16 -21.74 14.91
CA GLU A 399 -5.25 -21.19 15.73
C GLU A 399 -4.94 -21.33 17.22
N SER A 400 -5.64 -20.59 18.08
CA SER A 400 -5.46 -20.73 19.53
C SER A 400 -5.97 -22.09 20.01
N VAL A 401 -5.43 -22.59 21.12
CA VAL A 401 -5.90 -23.84 21.75
C VAL A 401 -7.39 -23.78 22.09
N ALA A 402 -7.87 -22.62 22.56
CA ALA A 402 -9.29 -22.40 22.84
C ALA A 402 -10.18 -22.61 21.60
N MET A 403 -9.78 -22.05 20.45
CA MET A 403 -10.49 -22.22 19.20
C MET A 403 -10.38 -23.63 18.64
N GLY A 404 -9.19 -24.25 18.68
CA GLY A 404 -8.99 -25.62 18.20
C GLY A 404 -9.70 -26.70 19.03
N SER A 405 -10.03 -26.42 20.29
CA SER A 405 -10.76 -27.35 21.17
C SER A 405 -12.20 -27.64 20.73
N ILE A 406 -12.75 -26.84 19.81
CA ILE A 406 -14.10 -27.00 19.28
C ILE A 406 -14.07 -27.18 17.76
N ALA A 407 -14.78 -28.19 17.27
CA ALA A 407 -14.91 -28.43 15.84
C ALA A 407 -16.03 -27.58 15.26
N ALA A 408 -15.83 -27.10 14.03
CA ALA A 408 -16.90 -26.53 13.24
C ALA A 408 -17.96 -27.62 12.88
N PRO A 409 -19.19 -27.24 12.49
CA PRO A 409 -20.22 -28.20 12.12
C PRO A 409 -19.91 -28.82 10.75
N MET A 410 -20.54 -29.94 10.41
CA MET A 410 -20.41 -30.49 9.06
C MET A 410 -21.08 -29.53 8.04
N PRO A 411 -20.36 -29.02 7.03
CA PRO A 411 -20.95 -28.11 6.07
C PRO A 411 -21.72 -28.87 4.99
N GLU A 412 -22.87 -28.32 4.61
CA GLU A 412 -23.76 -28.91 3.59
C GLU A 412 -23.67 -28.18 2.24
N ALA A 413 -23.28 -26.90 2.24
CA ALA A 413 -23.27 -26.11 1.02
C ALA A 413 -22.08 -26.48 0.12
N VAL A 414 -22.36 -26.70 -1.17
CA VAL A 414 -21.34 -26.93 -2.20
C VAL A 414 -21.19 -25.68 -3.07
N PRO A 415 -20.12 -24.88 -2.88
CA PRO A 415 -19.84 -23.70 -3.70
C PRO A 415 -19.52 -24.05 -5.16
N GLN A 416 -19.57 -23.07 -6.05
CA GLN A 416 -19.14 -23.19 -7.45
C GLN A 416 -17.98 -22.24 -7.72
N LEU A 417 -16.98 -22.71 -8.47
CA LEU A 417 -15.81 -21.93 -8.83
C LEU A 417 -15.37 -22.24 -10.27
N PRO A 418 -14.67 -21.32 -10.95
CA PRO A 418 -13.91 -21.65 -12.15
C PRO A 418 -12.96 -22.84 -11.90
N ASN A 419 -12.86 -23.73 -12.87
CA ASN A 419 -11.96 -24.88 -12.77
C ASN A 419 -10.49 -24.44 -12.62
N GLY A 420 -9.72 -25.21 -11.85
CA GLY A 420 -8.28 -24.99 -11.66
C GLY A 420 -7.90 -24.07 -10.50
N LEU A 421 -8.84 -23.35 -9.86
CA LEU A 421 -8.48 -22.45 -8.75
C LEU A 421 -7.89 -23.19 -7.54
N VAL A 422 -8.46 -24.34 -7.16
CA VAL A 422 -7.95 -25.16 -6.05
C VAL A 422 -6.80 -26.07 -6.48
N PRO A 423 -6.91 -26.87 -7.57
CA PRO A 423 -5.82 -27.76 -7.98
C PRO A 423 -4.51 -27.06 -8.35
N ASN A 424 -4.57 -25.81 -8.84
CA ASN A 424 -3.38 -25.02 -9.16
C ASN A 424 -2.87 -24.19 -7.96
N GLY A 425 -3.45 -24.36 -6.76
CA GLY A 425 -3.02 -23.68 -5.55
C GLY A 425 -3.34 -22.19 -5.47
N LEU A 426 -4.24 -21.65 -6.31
CA LEU A 426 -4.67 -20.24 -6.22
C LEU A 426 -5.51 -20.00 -4.96
N LEU A 427 -6.31 -21.00 -4.56
CA LEU A 427 -6.97 -21.09 -3.26
C LEU A 427 -6.42 -22.29 -2.49
N SER A 428 -5.87 -22.04 -1.30
CA SER A 428 -5.46 -23.14 -0.40
C SER A 428 -6.66 -23.81 0.25
N ALA A 429 -6.45 -24.99 0.84
CA ALA A 429 -7.49 -25.70 1.59
C ALA A 429 -8.16 -24.84 2.67
N ALA A 430 -7.37 -24.07 3.42
CA ALA A 430 -7.89 -23.14 4.45
C ALA A 430 -8.71 -21.99 3.84
N GLN A 431 -8.29 -21.43 2.69
CA GLN A 431 -9.04 -20.36 2.03
C GLN A 431 -10.35 -20.88 1.42
N ALA A 432 -10.33 -22.09 0.85
CA ALA A 432 -11.52 -22.75 0.32
C ALA A 432 -12.50 -23.17 1.43
N GLU A 433 -12.01 -23.57 2.61
CA GLU A 433 -12.85 -23.81 3.79
C GLU A 433 -13.65 -22.57 4.20
N THR A 434 -13.07 -21.37 4.13
CA THR A 434 -13.80 -20.12 4.39
C THR A 434 -14.96 -19.94 3.43
N LEU A 435 -14.75 -20.22 2.14
CA LEU A 435 -15.82 -20.16 1.14
C LEU A 435 -16.95 -21.14 1.48
N ILE A 436 -16.61 -22.38 1.84
CA ILE A 436 -17.59 -23.43 2.16
C ILE A 436 -18.45 -23.04 3.36
N TYR A 437 -17.84 -22.55 4.45
CA TYR A 437 -18.60 -22.12 5.62
C TYR A 437 -19.37 -20.82 5.41
N ALA A 438 -18.82 -19.85 4.67
CA ALA A 438 -19.55 -18.65 4.30
C ALA A 438 -20.78 -18.98 3.46
N ALA A 439 -20.65 -19.87 2.46
CA ALA A 439 -21.77 -20.35 1.67
C ALA A 439 -22.81 -21.11 2.51
N SER A 440 -22.36 -21.94 3.46
CA SER A 440 -23.23 -22.66 4.39
C SER A 440 -23.99 -21.71 5.33
N ALA A 441 -23.35 -20.65 5.82
CA ALA A 441 -24.00 -19.61 6.60
C ALA A 441 -25.02 -18.84 5.75
N HIS A 442 -24.65 -18.41 4.55
CA HIS A 442 -25.53 -17.65 3.64
C HIS A 442 -26.72 -18.46 3.10
N ALA A 443 -26.71 -19.79 3.22
CA ALA A 443 -27.84 -20.65 2.90
C ALA A 443 -28.93 -20.65 4.00
N ARG A 444 -28.62 -20.16 5.20
CA ARG A 444 -29.54 -20.09 6.35
C ARG A 444 -30.13 -18.69 6.52
N ASP A 445 -31.24 -18.63 7.24
CA ASP A 445 -31.85 -17.40 7.71
C ASP A 445 -31.68 -17.28 9.23
N LEU A 446 -31.67 -16.05 9.74
CA LEU A 446 -31.82 -15.76 11.16
C LEU A 446 -33.16 -16.31 11.64
N THR A 447 -33.19 -16.83 12.85
CA THR A 447 -34.42 -17.33 13.46
C THR A 447 -35.42 -16.18 13.71
N GLY A 448 -36.65 -16.34 13.22
CA GLY A 448 -37.71 -15.35 13.35
C GLY A 448 -37.80 -14.36 12.19
N ARG A 449 -38.58 -13.29 12.41
CA ARG A 449 -38.87 -12.25 11.42
C ARG A 449 -38.63 -10.88 12.03
N PHE A 450 -38.13 -9.96 11.22
CA PHE A 450 -37.67 -8.65 11.69
C PHE A 450 -38.11 -7.52 10.79
N GLU A 451 -38.28 -6.34 11.37
CA GLU A 451 -38.45 -5.08 10.67
C GLU A 451 -37.34 -4.11 11.08
N PRO A 452 -36.82 -3.29 10.13
CA PRO A 452 -35.88 -2.24 10.45
C PRO A 452 -36.57 -1.13 11.26
N GLU A 453 -36.02 -0.80 12.43
CA GLU A 453 -36.45 0.32 13.27
C GLU A 453 -35.43 1.47 13.15
N ASP A 454 -35.85 2.71 13.47
CA ASP A 454 -35.03 3.92 13.42
C ASP A 454 -34.24 4.05 12.09
N LYS A 455 -34.96 3.94 10.96
CA LYS A 455 -34.38 3.99 9.61
C LYS A 455 -33.27 2.94 9.36
N GLY A 456 -33.38 1.79 10.01
CA GLY A 456 -32.46 0.66 9.88
C GLY A 456 -31.32 0.63 10.89
N CYS A 457 -31.31 1.50 11.92
CA CYS A 457 -30.29 1.46 12.97
C CYS A 457 -30.37 0.21 13.87
N SER A 458 -31.54 -0.42 13.94
CA SER A 458 -31.80 -1.66 14.68
C SER A 458 -32.78 -2.56 13.92
N LEU A 459 -32.83 -3.83 14.33
CA LEU A 459 -33.84 -4.79 13.89
C LEU A 459 -34.74 -5.13 15.07
N LYS A 460 -36.05 -5.04 14.85
CA LYS A 460 -37.07 -5.39 15.83
C LYS A 460 -37.81 -6.64 15.37
N ALA A 461 -38.03 -7.59 16.28
CA ALA A 461 -38.83 -8.77 15.97
C ALA A 461 -40.29 -8.36 15.64
N SER A 462 -40.82 -8.86 14.51
CA SER A 462 -42.17 -8.56 14.02
C SER A 462 -42.73 -9.79 13.31
N ALA A 463 -43.98 -10.16 13.57
CA ALA A 463 -44.63 -11.29 12.89
C ALA A 463 -44.84 -11.00 11.39
N GLU A 464 -45.11 -9.75 11.06
CA GLU A 464 -45.29 -9.22 9.71
C GLU A 464 -43.97 -8.90 9.00
N GLY A 465 -42.85 -8.98 9.74
CA GLY A 465 -41.51 -8.65 9.24
C GLY A 465 -40.95 -9.61 8.19
N GLN A 466 -39.73 -9.30 7.75
CA GLN A 466 -39.02 -10.09 6.75
C GLN A 466 -38.05 -11.10 7.38
N VAL A 467 -37.71 -12.13 6.61
CA VAL A 467 -36.65 -13.07 6.97
C VAL A 467 -35.29 -12.49 6.57
N TYR A 468 -34.36 -12.50 7.51
CA TYR A 468 -33.03 -11.94 7.32
C TYR A 468 -32.03 -13.06 7.11
N ARG A 469 -31.25 -12.99 6.03
CA ARG A 469 -30.20 -13.98 5.75
C ARG A 469 -29.11 -13.94 6.83
N GLN A 470 -28.65 -15.12 7.26
CA GLN A 470 -27.55 -15.29 8.20
C GLN A 470 -26.22 -14.86 7.54
N GLY A 471 -25.36 -14.18 8.30
CA GLY A 471 -24.04 -13.71 7.89
C GLY A 471 -22.92 -14.61 8.38
N TYR A 472 -21.71 -14.34 7.91
CA TYR A 472 -20.50 -15.07 8.28
C TYR A 472 -19.39 -14.09 8.70
N PHE A 473 -18.58 -14.48 9.69
CA PHE A 473 -17.47 -13.67 10.19
C PHE A 473 -16.12 -14.34 9.92
N LEU A 474 -15.31 -13.67 9.10
CA LEU A 474 -13.93 -14.02 8.80
C LEU A 474 -12.96 -13.26 9.72
N GLY A 475 -12.46 -13.97 10.74
CA GLY A 475 -11.56 -13.49 11.77
C GLY A 475 -10.07 -13.71 11.52
N ASP A 476 -9.69 -14.11 10.30
CA ASP A 476 -8.29 -14.43 10.00
C ASP A 476 -7.35 -13.24 10.18
N GLY A 477 -6.15 -13.51 10.68
CA GLY A 477 -5.05 -12.56 10.83
C GLY A 477 -4.52 -12.05 9.49
N THR A 478 -3.63 -11.06 9.56
CA THR A 478 -2.91 -10.58 8.37
C THR A 478 -2.03 -11.70 7.81
N GLY A 479 -1.98 -11.82 6.48
CA GLY A 479 -1.18 -12.85 5.80
C GLY A 479 -1.90 -14.16 5.49
N ALA A 480 -3.09 -14.43 6.06
CA ALA A 480 -3.90 -15.61 5.72
C ALA A 480 -4.65 -15.49 4.36
N GLY A 481 -4.58 -14.31 3.72
CA GLY A 481 -5.21 -14.06 2.42
C GLY A 481 -6.69 -13.69 2.48
N LYS A 482 -7.12 -12.88 3.47
CA LYS A 482 -8.51 -12.41 3.63
C LYS A 482 -9.14 -11.85 2.36
N GLY A 483 -8.44 -10.98 1.63
CA GLY A 483 -9.00 -10.42 0.39
C GLY A 483 -9.29 -11.49 -0.68
N ARG A 484 -8.46 -12.53 -0.78
CA ARG A 484 -8.72 -13.67 -1.66
C ARG A 484 -9.87 -14.55 -1.18
N GLN A 485 -10.02 -14.74 0.13
CA GLN A 485 -11.16 -15.44 0.71
C GLN A 485 -12.47 -14.68 0.44
N VAL A 486 -12.48 -13.36 0.65
CA VAL A 486 -13.59 -12.46 0.31
C VAL A 486 -13.93 -12.56 -1.19
N ALA A 487 -12.93 -12.44 -2.06
CA ALA A 487 -13.12 -12.55 -3.50
C ALA A 487 -13.72 -13.91 -3.90
N SER A 488 -13.33 -15.00 -3.23
CA SER A 488 -13.89 -16.33 -3.50
C SER A 488 -15.39 -16.44 -3.16
N VAL A 489 -15.84 -15.78 -2.08
CA VAL A 489 -17.26 -15.74 -1.68
C VAL A 489 -18.09 -14.94 -2.68
N ILE A 490 -17.54 -13.82 -3.17
CA ILE A 490 -18.17 -13.06 -4.26
C ILE A 490 -18.20 -13.91 -5.54
N LEU A 491 -17.10 -14.60 -5.87
CA LEU A 491 -16.95 -15.35 -7.12
C LEU A 491 -17.95 -16.50 -7.22
N ASP A 492 -18.22 -17.21 -6.12
CA ASP A 492 -19.23 -18.29 -6.09
C ASP A 492 -20.64 -17.80 -6.41
N ARG A 493 -20.98 -16.57 -6.01
CA ARG A 493 -22.25 -15.93 -6.38
C ARG A 493 -22.21 -15.38 -7.81
N TRP A 494 -21.08 -14.77 -8.19
CA TRP A 494 -20.86 -14.24 -9.54
C TRP A 494 -21.06 -15.29 -10.63
N VAL A 495 -20.52 -16.50 -10.45
CA VAL A 495 -20.65 -17.59 -11.42
C VAL A 495 -22.04 -18.22 -11.47
N ARG A 496 -22.88 -18.01 -10.44
CA ARG A 496 -24.28 -18.46 -10.37
C ARG A 496 -25.28 -17.45 -10.94
N GLY A 497 -24.82 -16.25 -11.29
CA GLY A 497 -25.61 -15.24 -11.98
C GLY A 497 -25.98 -14.04 -11.12
N GLU A 498 -25.74 -14.08 -9.81
CA GLU A 498 -25.81 -12.89 -8.97
C GLU A 498 -24.63 -11.97 -9.30
N ARG A 499 -24.88 -10.85 -9.99
CA ARG A 499 -23.82 -9.97 -10.53
C ARG A 499 -23.67 -8.61 -9.87
N ARG A 500 -24.44 -8.31 -8.82
CA ARG A 500 -24.35 -7.06 -8.05
C ARG A 500 -23.81 -7.36 -6.66
N HIS A 501 -22.64 -6.82 -6.32
CA HIS A 501 -22.03 -6.98 -5.00
C HIS A 501 -21.53 -5.65 -4.46
N ILE A 502 -21.32 -5.55 -3.15
CA ILE A 502 -20.81 -4.35 -2.49
C ILE A 502 -19.59 -4.77 -1.65
N TRP A 503 -18.45 -4.12 -1.88
CA TRP A 503 -17.23 -4.31 -1.09
C TRP A 503 -16.90 -3.01 -0.35
N ILE A 504 -17.07 -3.02 0.96
CA ILE A 504 -16.81 -1.86 1.83
C ILE A 504 -15.47 -2.06 2.51
N SER A 505 -14.56 -1.10 2.42
CA SER A 505 -13.24 -1.20 3.05
C SER A 505 -12.78 0.14 3.66
N LYS A 506 -11.60 0.16 4.27
CA LYS A 506 -11.12 1.28 5.09
C LYS A 506 -10.82 2.55 4.29
N ASN A 507 -10.17 2.42 3.14
CA ASN A 507 -9.67 3.54 2.35
C ASN A 507 -9.62 3.20 0.84
N GLU A 508 -9.43 4.23 0.01
CA GLU A 508 -9.41 4.08 -1.45
C GLU A 508 -8.24 3.22 -1.97
N PRO A 509 -7.02 3.26 -1.39
CA PRO A 509 -5.91 2.38 -1.82
C PRO A 509 -6.25 0.88 -1.81
N LEU A 510 -7.09 0.42 -0.87
CA LEU A 510 -7.54 -0.98 -0.80
C LEU A 510 -8.40 -1.42 -1.99
N LEU A 511 -8.83 -0.50 -2.87
CA LEU A 511 -9.47 -0.83 -4.15
C LEU A 511 -8.55 -1.68 -5.03
N GLU A 512 -7.26 -1.35 -5.09
CA GLU A 512 -6.31 -2.09 -5.92
C GLU A 512 -5.97 -3.45 -5.32
N ASP A 513 -5.95 -3.57 -3.98
CA ASP A 513 -5.85 -4.87 -3.30
C ASP A 513 -7.07 -5.76 -3.60
N ALA A 514 -8.28 -5.21 -3.52
CA ALA A 514 -9.51 -5.92 -3.89
C ALA A 514 -9.49 -6.37 -5.37
N ARG A 515 -9.04 -5.50 -6.28
CA ARG A 515 -8.88 -5.82 -7.71
C ARG A 515 -7.84 -6.90 -7.95
N ARG A 516 -6.69 -6.85 -7.27
CA ARG A 516 -5.65 -7.88 -7.33
C ARG A 516 -6.19 -9.22 -6.89
N ASP A 517 -6.89 -9.27 -5.76
CA ASP A 517 -7.40 -10.51 -5.19
C ASP A 517 -8.56 -11.08 -6.02
N TRP A 518 -9.41 -10.22 -6.60
CA TRP A 518 -10.42 -10.61 -7.59
C TRP A 518 -9.79 -11.17 -8.89
N ALA A 519 -8.78 -10.49 -9.42
CA ALA A 519 -8.08 -10.90 -10.63
C ALA A 519 -7.30 -12.20 -10.45
N ALA A 520 -6.75 -12.44 -9.25
CA ALA A 520 -6.08 -13.69 -8.90
C ALA A 520 -7.01 -14.92 -9.02
N LEU A 521 -8.32 -14.73 -8.93
CA LEU A 521 -9.33 -15.79 -9.08
C LEU A 521 -10.00 -15.79 -10.47
N GLY A 522 -9.46 -15.04 -11.43
CA GLY A 522 -9.95 -14.99 -12.81
C GLY A 522 -10.98 -13.89 -13.08
N GLY A 523 -11.27 -13.03 -12.11
CA GLY A 523 -12.08 -11.83 -12.30
C GLY A 523 -11.36 -10.74 -13.12
N LEU A 524 -12.10 -9.77 -13.65
CA LEU A 524 -11.50 -8.61 -14.33
C LEU A 524 -11.44 -7.41 -13.36
N PRO A 525 -10.33 -6.65 -13.29
CA PRO A 525 -10.26 -5.46 -12.43
C PRO A 525 -11.36 -4.42 -12.69
N ILE A 526 -11.92 -4.40 -13.91
CA ILE A 526 -13.03 -3.51 -14.29
C ILE A 526 -14.37 -3.94 -13.69
N ASP A 527 -14.50 -5.16 -13.20
CA ASP A 527 -15.70 -5.60 -12.48
C ASP A 527 -15.87 -4.85 -11.15
N ILE A 528 -14.77 -4.35 -10.57
CA ILE A 528 -14.78 -3.56 -9.34
C ILE A 528 -14.70 -2.07 -9.66
N GLN A 529 -15.74 -1.32 -9.32
CA GLN A 529 -15.84 0.11 -9.57
C GLN A 529 -16.03 0.91 -8.26
N PRO A 530 -15.26 1.97 -8.02
CA PRO A 530 -15.45 2.79 -6.82
C PRO A 530 -16.71 3.64 -6.93
N LEU A 531 -17.46 3.76 -5.83
CA LEU A 531 -18.66 4.61 -5.75
C LEU A 531 -18.35 6.08 -6.09
N ALA A 532 -17.12 6.53 -5.86
CA ALA A 532 -16.65 7.86 -6.22
C ALA A 532 -16.75 8.16 -7.74
N SER A 533 -16.82 7.13 -8.60
CA SER A 533 -17.03 7.30 -10.05
C SER A 533 -18.39 7.91 -10.41
N TRP A 534 -19.38 7.83 -9.51
CA TRP A 534 -20.67 8.51 -9.66
C TRP A 534 -20.75 9.68 -8.69
N LYS A 535 -21.24 10.83 -9.17
CA LYS A 535 -21.48 12.00 -8.33
C LYS A 535 -22.57 11.70 -7.30
N LEU A 536 -22.47 12.29 -6.11
CA LEU A 536 -23.51 12.19 -5.09
C LEU A 536 -24.85 12.71 -5.64
N GLY A 537 -25.93 11.95 -5.43
CA GLY A 537 -27.27 12.26 -5.92
C GLY A 537 -27.56 11.83 -7.36
N MET A 538 -26.55 11.35 -8.11
CA MET A 538 -26.77 10.76 -9.45
C MET A 538 -26.95 9.24 -9.35
N PRO A 539 -27.83 8.61 -10.12
CA PRO A 539 -27.97 7.15 -10.11
C PRO A 539 -26.66 6.44 -10.47
N ILE A 540 -26.37 5.33 -9.81
CA ILE A 540 -25.25 4.45 -10.17
C ILE A 540 -25.68 3.68 -11.42
N ALA A 541 -25.05 4.00 -12.56
CA ALA A 541 -25.40 3.44 -13.87
C ALA A 541 -24.80 2.04 -14.13
N MET A 542 -24.04 1.50 -13.18
CA MET A 542 -23.47 0.15 -13.25
C MET A 542 -24.60 -0.88 -13.14
N ARG A 543 -24.74 -1.79 -14.11
CA ARG A 543 -25.75 -2.85 -14.05
C ARG A 543 -25.25 -4.07 -13.30
N ASP A 544 -24.05 -4.50 -13.67
CA ASP A 544 -23.34 -5.65 -13.12
C ASP A 544 -21.97 -5.18 -12.63
N GLY A 545 -21.52 -5.69 -11.50
CA GLY A 545 -20.22 -5.37 -10.92
C GLY A 545 -20.20 -5.45 -9.39
N ILE A 546 -19.02 -5.18 -8.86
CA ILE A 546 -18.71 -5.07 -7.44
C ILE A 546 -18.50 -3.58 -7.15
N LEU A 547 -19.43 -2.99 -6.41
CA LEU A 547 -19.35 -1.60 -5.99
C LEU A 547 -18.38 -1.48 -4.82
N PHE A 548 -17.23 -0.85 -5.04
CA PHE A 548 -16.26 -0.59 -3.98
C PHE A 548 -16.59 0.72 -3.27
N VAL A 549 -16.62 0.68 -1.94
CA VAL A 549 -17.02 1.82 -1.10
C VAL A 549 -16.08 1.92 0.09
N THR A 550 -15.67 3.13 0.48
CA THR A 550 -14.94 3.30 1.75
C THR A 550 -15.90 3.61 2.90
N TYR A 551 -15.60 3.23 4.14
CA TYR A 551 -16.44 3.64 5.29
C TYR A 551 -16.66 5.17 5.39
N PRO A 552 -15.65 6.03 5.18
CA PRO A 552 -15.87 7.47 5.07
C PRO A 552 -16.85 7.86 3.96
N THR A 553 -16.76 7.25 2.77
CA THR A 553 -17.69 7.52 1.67
C THR A 553 -19.10 7.06 2.01
N LEU A 554 -19.26 5.86 2.60
CA LEU A 554 -20.56 5.29 2.96
C LEU A 554 -21.38 6.23 3.85
N ARG A 555 -20.75 6.83 4.87
CA ARG A 555 -21.42 7.77 5.78
C ARG A 555 -21.66 9.17 5.19
N SER A 556 -21.07 9.50 4.06
CA SER A 556 -21.10 10.85 3.51
C SER A 556 -22.45 11.20 2.85
N GLY A 557 -22.84 12.47 2.92
CA GLY A 557 -24.08 12.96 2.35
C GLY A 557 -24.25 14.47 2.50
N ARG A 558 -25.27 15.00 1.84
CA ARG A 558 -25.79 16.35 1.97
C ARG A 558 -27.25 16.28 2.43
N SER A 559 -27.86 17.42 2.74
CA SER A 559 -29.25 17.48 3.22
C SER A 559 -30.28 16.89 2.25
N ASP A 560 -29.97 16.85 0.96
CA ASP A 560 -30.83 16.39 -0.14
C ASP A 560 -30.48 15.00 -0.69
N ALA A 561 -29.29 14.47 -0.41
CA ALA A 561 -28.84 13.16 -0.91
C ALA A 561 -27.72 12.56 -0.07
N THR A 562 -27.80 11.26 0.24
CA THR A 562 -26.73 10.52 0.94
C THR A 562 -26.13 9.42 0.06
N ARG A 563 -24.87 9.03 0.32
CA ARG A 563 -24.25 7.89 -0.36
C ARG A 563 -24.94 6.58 -0.02
N LEU A 564 -25.43 6.42 1.20
CA LEU A 564 -26.22 5.26 1.60
C LEU A 564 -27.49 5.12 0.74
N ASP A 565 -28.28 6.18 0.59
CA ASP A 565 -29.51 6.13 -0.22
C ASP A 565 -29.20 5.84 -1.70
N GLN A 566 -28.09 6.38 -2.21
CA GLN A 566 -27.61 6.10 -3.56
C GLN A 566 -27.25 4.62 -3.77
N ILE A 567 -26.63 3.98 -2.77
CA ILE A 567 -26.30 2.54 -2.79
C ILE A 567 -27.57 1.70 -2.69
N LEU A 568 -28.50 2.05 -1.79
CA LEU A 568 -29.77 1.35 -1.61
C LEU A 568 -30.62 1.40 -2.88
N ALA A 569 -30.69 2.56 -3.54
CA ALA A 569 -31.40 2.73 -4.81
C ALA A 569 -30.78 1.88 -5.95
N TRP A 570 -29.46 1.66 -5.92
CA TRP A 570 -28.78 0.79 -6.89
C TRP A 570 -28.97 -0.70 -6.58
N ALA A 571 -28.91 -1.07 -5.30
CA ALA A 571 -29.10 -2.42 -4.82
C ALA A 571 -30.52 -2.93 -5.16
N GLY A 572 -31.53 -2.09 -4.89
CA GLY A 572 -32.94 -2.45 -5.02
C GLY A 572 -33.43 -3.37 -3.90
N ASP A 573 -34.74 -3.54 -3.81
CA ASP A 573 -35.39 -4.37 -2.77
C ASP A 573 -35.11 -5.87 -2.95
N ASP A 574 -34.75 -6.28 -4.18
CA ASP A 574 -34.43 -7.66 -4.55
C ASP A 574 -32.94 -8.00 -4.40
N PHE A 575 -32.15 -7.12 -3.79
CA PHE A 575 -30.72 -7.34 -3.63
C PHE A 575 -30.42 -8.58 -2.79
N ASP A 576 -29.83 -9.57 -3.44
CA ASP A 576 -29.38 -10.81 -2.81
C ASP A 576 -27.84 -10.95 -2.85
N GLY A 577 -27.14 -9.96 -3.42
CA GLY A 577 -25.69 -9.93 -3.55
C GLY A 577 -24.92 -10.01 -2.23
N VAL A 578 -23.59 -10.10 -2.37
CA VAL A 578 -22.66 -10.13 -1.22
C VAL A 578 -22.38 -8.70 -0.78
N ILE A 579 -22.52 -8.42 0.52
CA ILE A 579 -22.02 -7.20 1.16
C ILE A 579 -20.84 -7.59 2.03
N VAL A 580 -19.66 -7.15 1.63
CA VAL A 580 -18.43 -7.34 2.40
C VAL A 580 -18.20 -6.11 3.25
N PHE A 581 -18.08 -6.31 4.55
CA PHE A 581 -17.49 -5.34 5.47
C PHE A 581 -16.05 -5.77 5.73
N ASP A 582 -15.14 -5.32 4.87
CA ASP A 582 -13.70 -5.50 5.03
C ASP A 582 -13.16 -4.50 6.05
N GLU A 583 -12.22 -4.93 6.88
CA GLU A 583 -11.84 -4.24 8.12
C GLU A 583 -13.06 -3.84 8.98
N ALA A 584 -13.97 -4.80 9.21
CA ALA A 584 -15.27 -4.60 9.86
C ALA A 584 -15.19 -3.89 11.23
N HIS A 585 -14.05 -3.98 11.93
CA HIS A 585 -13.81 -3.25 13.18
C HIS A 585 -13.94 -1.73 13.02
N ALA A 586 -13.85 -1.18 11.81
CA ALA A 586 -14.15 0.23 11.53
C ALA A 586 -15.61 0.62 11.83
N MET A 587 -16.51 -0.36 11.93
CA MET A 587 -17.90 -0.16 12.35
C MET A 587 -18.11 -0.28 13.87
N ALA A 588 -17.04 -0.46 14.66
CA ALA A 588 -17.13 -0.45 16.11
C ALA A 588 -17.85 0.81 16.60
N ASN A 589 -18.53 0.69 17.75
CA ASN A 589 -19.36 1.74 18.33
C ASN A 589 -20.56 2.16 17.47
N ALA A 590 -21.04 1.32 16.53
CA ALA A 590 -22.28 1.59 15.77
C ALA A 590 -23.51 1.80 16.66
N ALA A 591 -23.56 1.14 17.81
CA ALA A 591 -24.64 1.24 18.80
C ALA A 591 -24.58 2.50 19.67
N GLY A 592 -23.48 3.26 19.61
CA GLY A 592 -23.06 4.04 20.76
C GLY A 592 -22.65 3.14 21.93
N GLY A 593 -22.26 3.72 23.05
CA GLY A 593 -21.87 2.94 24.21
C GLY A 593 -21.79 3.79 25.47
N GLU A 594 -21.71 3.15 26.63
CA GLU A 594 -21.30 3.81 27.86
C GLU A 594 -19.78 3.73 27.96
N GLY A 595 -19.12 4.88 27.79
CA GLY A 595 -17.72 5.05 28.14
C GLY A 595 -17.59 5.54 29.58
N SER A 596 -16.36 5.64 30.08
CA SER A 596 -16.03 6.23 31.41
C SER A 596 -16.50 7.69 31.60
N ARG A 597 -17.13 8.31 30.59
CA ARG A 597 -17.68 9.67 30.57
C ARG A 597 -19.19 9.72 30.23
N GLY A 598 -19.92 8.60 30.29
CA GLY A 598 -21.37 8.51 30.00
C GLY A 598 -21.70 8.00 28.59
N LYS A 599 -22.96 8.15 28.17
CA LYS A 599 -23.47 7.69 26.86
C LYS A 599 -22.77 8.43 25.70
N VAL A 600 -22.04 7.68 24.89
CA VAL A 600 -21.35 8.12 23.67
C VAL A 600 -22.28 7.87 22.48
N LYS A 601 -22.48 8.89 21.64
CA LYS A 601 -23.23 8.79 20.39
C LYS A 601 -22.53 7.81 19.44
N GLY A 602 -23.30 6.94 18.78
CA GLY A 602 -22.76 5.94 17.86
C GLY A 602 -21.95 6.54 16.70
N SER A 603 -20.92 5.81 16.27
CA SER A 603 -20.09 6.19 15.12
C SER A 603 -20.96 6.29 13.87
N GLU A 604 -20.92 7.44 13.17
CA GLU A 604 -21.66 7.63 11.92
C GLU A 604 -21.29 6.58 10.85
N GLN A 605 -20.04 6.12 10.85
CA GLN A 605 -19.58 5.04 9.97
C GLN A 605 -20.24 3.71 10.33
N GLY A 606 -20.24 3.37 11.62
CA GLY A 606 -20.88 2.14 12.11
C GLY A 606 -22.39 2.14 11.88
N ILE A 607 -23.06 3.27 12.13
CA ILE A 607 -24.49 3.44 11.89
C ILE A 607 -24.80 3.26 10.39
N ALA A 608 -24.02 3.86 9.50
CA ALA A 608 -24.25 3.73 8.06
C ALA A 608 -24.09 2.27 7.58
N GLY A 609 -23.09 1.55 8.09
CA GLY A 609 -22.90 0.12 7.83
C GLY A 609 -24.04 -0.75 8.34
N VAL A 610 -24.50 -0.53 9.58
CA VAL A 610 -25.66 -1.21 10.17
C VAL A 610 -26.94 -0.94 9.39
N ARG A 611 -27.19 0.32 9.00
CA ARG A 611 -28.36 0.67 8.17
C ARG A 611 -28.33 -0.03 6.82
N LEU A 612 -27.18 -0.06 6.14
CA LEU A 612 -27.06 -0.73 4.84
C LEU A 612 -27.44 -2.22 4.93
N GLN A 613 -26.89 -2.95 5.89
CA GLN A 613 -27.22 -4.37 6.05
C GLN A 613 -28.66 -4.59 6.54
N ASN A 614 -29.22 -3.72 7.39
CA ASN A 614 -30.57 -3.91 7.92
C ASN A 614 -31.66 -3.56 6.91
N LEU A 615 -31.38 -2.66 5.96
CA LEU A 615 -32.30 -2.27 4.90
C LEU A 615 -32.25 -3.20 3.68
N LEU A 616 -31.35 -4.19 3.66
CA LEU A 616 -31.24 -5.20 2.60
C LEU A 616 -31.38 -6.62 3.18
N PRO A 617 -32.61 -7.11 3.48
CA PRO A 617 -32.84 -8.30 4.29
C PRO A 617 -32.24 -9.58 3.70
N ARG A 618 -32.21 -9.70 2.37
CA ARG A 618 -31.70 -10.86 1.65
C ARG A 618 -30.21 -10.77 1.27
N ALA A 619 -29.53 -9.67 1.59
CA ALA A 619 -28.08 -9.53 1.35
C ALA A 619 -27.28 -10.64 2.06
N ARG A 620 -26.24 -11.14 1.38
CA ARG A 620 -25.28 -12.10 1.92
C ARG A 620 -24.15 -11.34 2.62
N VAL A 621 -24.24 -11.20 3.94
CA VAL A 621 -23.29 -10.37 4.70
C VAL A 621 -22.05 -11.17 5.09
N LEU A 622 -20.88 -10.62 4.75
CA LEU A 622 -19.57 -11.14 5.12
C LEU A 622 -18.81 -10.07 5.91
N TYR A 623 -18.54 -10.33 7.18
CA TYR A 623 -17.67 -9.48 8.00
C TYR A 623 -16.25 -10.01 7.91
N ALA A 624 -15.25 -9.17 7.62
CA ALA A 624 -13.85 -9.56 7.60
C ALA A 624 -13.04 -8.63 8.52
N SER A 625 -12.48 -9.16 9.61
CA SER A 625 -11.63 -8.40 10.53
C SER A 625 -10.84 -9.34 11.44
N ALA A 626 -9.52 -9.16 11.52
CA ALA A 626 -8.66 -9.96 12.42
C ALA A 626 -8.98 -9.75 13.92
N THR A 627 -9.56 -8.60 14.27
CA THR A 627 -9.84 -8.17 15.65
C THR A 627 -11.33 -8.28 16.01
N GLY A 628 -12.10 -9.05 15.24
CA GLY A 628 -13.56 -9.14 15.38
C GLY A 628 -14.05 -9.63 16.75
N ALA A 629 -13.41 -10.67 17.29
CA ALA A 629 -13.81 -11.31 18.54
C ALA A 629 -12.83 -10.99 19.71
N SER A 630 -12.13 -9.85 19.66
CA SER A 630 -11.25 -9.41 20.75
C SER A 630 -11.91 -8.44 21.73
N ASP A 631 -12.97 -7.75 21.31
CA ASP A 631 -13.75 -6.79 22.13
C ASP A 631 -15.24 -6.91 21.78
N VAL A 632 -16.13 -6.88 22.77
CA VAL A 632 -17.59 -7.07 22.58
C VAL A 632 -18.20 -6.05 21.63
N ASN A 633 -17.66 -4.82 21.61
CA ASN A 633 -18.13 -3.75 20.73
C ASN A 633 -17.85 -4.07 19.26
N ASN A 634 -16.90 -4.98 18.97
CA ASN A 634 -16.60 -5.45 17.63
C ASN A 634 -17.58 -6.52 17.12
N LEU A 635 -18.48 -7.03 17.96
CA LEU A 635 -19.58 -7.90 17.54
C LEU A 635 -20.94 -7.19 17.52
N ALA A 636 -21.06 -6.03 18.16
CA ALA A 636 -22.30 -5.27 18.24
C ALA A 636 -22.83 -4.76 16.89
N TYR A 637 -21.96 -4.61 15.87
CA TYR A 637 -22.37 -4.27 14.50
C TYR A 637 -22.72 -5.49 13.65
N ALA A 638 -22.40 -6.70 14.10
CA ALA A 638 -22.51 -7.94 13.34
C ALA A 638 -23.92 -8.53 13.46
N THR A 639 -24.94 -7.72 13.10
CA THR A 639 -26.36 -8.03 13.31
C THR A 639 -26.82 -9.32 12.62
N ARG A 640 -26.09 -9.78 11.60
CA ARG A 640 -26.39 -11.01 10.85
C ARG A 640 -25.78 -12.26 11.47
N LEU A 641 -25.11 -12.20 12.61
CA LEU A 641 -24.60 -13.40 13.28
C LEU A 641 -25.63 -14.13 14.14
N GLY A 642 -26.80 -13.54 14.40
CA GLY A 642 -27.82 -14.18 15.24
C GLY A 642 -27.43 -14.25 16.71
N LEU A 643 -26.60 -13.32 17.18
CA LEU A 643 -26.14 -13.23 18.56
C LEU A 643 -27.24 -12.76 19.54
N TRP A 644 -28.31 -12.16 19.04
CA TRP A 644 -29.46 -11.71 19.82
C TRP A 644 -30.75 -11.76 18.99
N GLY A 645 -31.89 -11.71 19.67
CA GLY A 645 -33.22 -11.77 19.07
C GLY A 645 -34.01 -13.02 19.47
N PRO A 646 -35.12 -13.31 18.78
CA PRO A 646 -35.96 -14.47 19.06
C PRO A 646 -35.17 -15.78 19.11
N GLU A 647 -35.45 -16.61 20.12
CA GLU A 647 -34.82 -17.93 20.30
C GLU A 647 -33.29 -17.91 20.49
N THR A 648 -32.73 -16.77 20.88
CA THR A 648 -31.32 -16.63 21.29
C THR A 648 -31.22 -16.38 22.79
N ALA A 649 -30.01 -16.51 23.35
CA ALA A 649 -29.75 -16.25 24.77
C ALA A 649 -29.95 -14.77 25.16
N PHE A 650 -29.89 -13.85 24.21
CA PHE A 650 -29.94 -12.41 24.45
C PHE A 650 -31.13 -11.77 23.73
N ALA A 651 -32.01 -11.11 24.47
CA ALA A 651 -33.22 -10.52 23.89
C ALA A 651 -32.93 -9.41 22.86
N ASN A 652 -31.87 -8.63 23.09
CA ASN A 652 -31.45 -7.53 22.22
C ASN A 652 -29.94 -7.30 22.31
N ARG A 653 -29.43 -6.42 21.45
CA ARG A 653 -28.01 -6.07 21.35
C ARG A 653 -27.47 -5.49 22.64
N GLU A 654 -28.23 -4.65 23.32
CA GLU A 654 -27.80 -3.97 24.55
C GLU A 654 -27.58 -4.98 25.68
N ALA A 655 -28.47 -5.96 25.83
CA ALA A 655 -28.31 -7.07 26.78
C ALA A 655 -27.07 -7.92 26.47
N PHE A 656 -26.86 -8.26 25.19
CA PHE A 656 -25.65 -8.98 24.76
C PHE A 656 -24.37 -8.22 25.12
N VAL A 657 -24.30 -6.92 24.83
CA VAL A 657 -23.11 -6.11 25.11
C VAL A 657 -22.83 -6.00 26.61
N ALA A 658 -23.88 -5.81 27.43
CA ALA A 658 -23.75 -5.71 28.88
C ALA A 658 -23.24 -7.02 29.50
N ASP A 659 -23.92 -8.14 29.23
CA ASP A 659 -23.63 -9.43 29.86
C ASP A 659 -22.24 -9.97 29.47
N ILE A 660 -21.84 -9.81 28.20
CA ILE A 660 -20.51 -10.23 27.75
C ILE A 660 -19.41 -9.32 28.28
N ARG A 661 -19.68 -8.01 28.44
CA ARG A 661 -18.72 -7.08 29.06
C ARG A 661 -18.47 -7.43 30.52
N ASP A 662 -19.53 -7.74 31.28
CA ASP A 662 -19.42 -8.15 32.69
C ASP A 662 -18.69 -9.48 32.84
N GLY A 663 -18.84 -10.40 31.89
CA GLY A 663 -18.12 -11.68 31.84
C GLY A 663 -16.66 -11.59 31.37
N GLY A 664 -16.20 -10.43 30.88
CA GLY A 664 -14.82 -10.18 30.46
C GLY A 664 -14.31 -11.11 29.34
N ILE A 665 -13.00 -11.38 29.34
CA ILE A 665 -12.32 -12.13 28.27
C ILE A 665 -12.87 -13.56 28.14
N ALA A 666 -13.17 -14.23 29.26
CA ALA A 666 -13.68 -15.59 29.25
C ALA A 666 -15.04 -15.72 28.55
N ALA A 667 -15.94 -14.76 28.77
CA ALA A 667 -17.23 -14.72 28.07
C ALA A 667 -17.05 -14.47 26.57
N MET A 668 -16.10 -13.62 26.18
CA MET A 668 -15.79 -13.39 24.77
C MET A 668 -15.23 -14.65 24.08
N GLU A 669 -14.32 -15.38 24.74
CA GLU A 669 -13.81 -16.65 24.20
C GLU A 669 -14.93 -17.68 24.03
N LEU A 670 -15.90 -17.71 24.94
CA LEU A 670 -17.07 -18.58 24.82
C LEU A 670 -17.91 -18.22 23.59
N VAL A 671 -18.17 -16.93 23.35
CA VAL A 671 -18.90 -16.45 22.15
C VAL A 671 -18.16 -16.83 20.88
N ALA A 672 -16.84 -16.63 20.82
CA ALA A 672 -16.04 -17.00 19.65
C ALA A 672 -16.09 -18.51 19.36
N ARG A 673 -16.03 -19.35 20.40
CA ARG A 673 -16.14 -20.81 20.29
C ARG A 673 -17.54 -21.24 19.84
N ASP A 674 -18.58 -20.63 20.39
CA ASP A 674 -19.96 -20.90 20.00
C ASP A 674 -20.20 -20.56 18.52
N LEU A 675 -19.76 -19.37 18.08
CA LEU A 675 -19.81 -18.98 16.67
C LEU A 675 -19.06 -19.95 15.76
N LYS A 676 -17.88 -20.46 16.16
CA LYS A 676 -17.17 -21.51 15.40
C LYS A 676 -17.99 -22.80 15.33
N SER A 677 -18.59 -23.23 16.44
CA SER A 677 -19.42 -24.44 16.50
C SER A 677 -20.69 -24.35 15.64
N LEU A 678 -21.21 -23.14 15.43
CA LEU A 678 -22.33 -22.84 14.54
C LEU A 678 -21.91 -22.65 13.07
N GLY A 679 -20.61 -22.71 12.77
CA GLY A 679 -20.06 -22.50 11.43
C GLY A 679 -20.15 -21.04 10.96
N LEU A 680 -20.15 -20.09 11.90
CA LEU A 680 -20.32 -18.67 11.66
C LEU A 680 -19.02 -17.86 11.82
N TYR A 681 -17.96 -18.48 12.36
CA TYR A 681 -16.68 -17.82 12.62
C TYR A 681 -15.48 -18.74 12.39
N THR A 682 -14.43 -18.17 11.80
CA THR A 682 -13.10 -18.78 11.71
C THR A 682 -12.05 -17.69 11.93
N ALA A 683 -11.01 -18.00 12.69
CA ALA A 683 -9.89 -17.08 12.92
C ALA A 683 -8.57 -17.83 12.98
N ARG A 684 -7.70 -17.57 12.01
CA ARG A 684 -6.39 -18.20 11.84
C ARG A 684 -5.31 -17.15 11.74
N ALA A 685 -4.18 -17.36 12.39
CA ALA A 685 -3.01 -16.51 12.30
C ALA A 685 -1.87 -17.22 11.56
N LEU A 686 -0.88 -16.46 11.09
CA LEU A 686 0.38 -17.05 10.64
C LEU A 686 1.09 -17.70 11.83
N SER A 687 1.77 -18.81 11.59
CA SER A 687 2.64 -19.44 12.57
C SER A 687 3.80 -18.51 12.94
N PHE A 688 4.15 -18.49 14.23
CA PHE A 688 5.37 -17.85 14.73
C PHE A 688 6.63 -18.72 14.56
N ALA A 689 6.52 -19.87 13.88
CA ALA A 689 7.67 -20.72 13.60
C ALA A 689 8.76 -19.94 12.86
N GLY A 690 9.97 -19.91 13.44
CA GLY A 690 11.11 -19.16 12.90
C GLY A 690 11.13 -17.68 13.26
N VAL A 691 10.21 -17.19 14.10
CA VAL A 691 10.25 -15.83 14.63
C VAL A 691 10.97 -15.82 15.98
N GLU A 692 12.05 -15.04 16.07
CA GLU A 692 12.78 -14.78 17.31
C GLU A 692 12.35 -13.41 17.87
N TYR A 693 12.07 -13.36 19.17
CA TYR A 693 11.73 -12.14 19.88
C TYR A 693 12.77 -11.89 20.97
N GLU A 694 13.34 -10.69 20.98
CA GLU A 694 14.19 -10.19 22.06
C GLU A 694 13.47 -9.02 22.73
N ILE A 695 13.16 -9.15 24.02
CA ILE A 695 12.60 -8.05 24.81
C ILE A 695 13.79 -7.23 25.30
N LEU A 696 13.97 -6.05 24.71
CA LEU A 696 14.99 -5.09 25.16
C LEU A 696 14.44 -4.33 26.36
N GLU A 697 14.91 -4.69 27.55
CA GLU A 697 14.60 -3.96 28.78
C GLU A 697 15.52 -2.73 28.89
N HIS A 698 14.91 -1.54 28.98
CA HIS A 698 15.64 -0.30 29.25
C HIS A 698 15.47 0.06 30.73
N CYS A 699 16.54 -0.13 31.51
CA CYS A 699 16.57 0.34 32.89
C CYS A 699 16.64 1.87 32.91
N LEU A 700 15.61 2.51 33.46
CA LEU A 700 15.60 3.96 33.66
C LEU A 700 16.76 4.37 34.57
N THR A 701 17.43 5.48 34.23
CA THR A 701 18.45 6.09 35.11
C THR A 701 17.80 6.76 36.32
N GLU A 702 18.56 6.99 37.39
CA GLU A 702 18.05 7.71 38.57
C GLU A 702 17.46 9.08 38.21
N ASP A 703 18.08 9.80 37.27
CA ASP A 703 17.57 11.08 36.77
C ASP A 703 16.22 10.91 36.04
N GLN A 704 16.08 9.87 35.20
CA GLN A 704 14.82 9.58 34.50
C GLN A 704 13.71 9.16 35.47
N ILE A 705 14.05 8.39 36.51
CA ILE A 705 13.13 8.00 37.58
C ILE A 705 12.68 9.24 38.34
N ALA A 706 13.62 10.12 38.74
CA ALA A 706 13.28 11.35 39.44
C ALA A 706 12.37 12.28 38.61
N VAL A 707 12.62 12.39 37.30
CA VAL A 707 11.74 13.13 36.39
C VAL A 707 10.36 12.47 36.31
N TYR A 708 10.30 11.15 36.12
CA TYR A 708 9.04 10.41 36.07
C TYR A 708 8.23 10.58 37.36
N ASP A 709 8.87 10.44 38.52
CA ASP A 709 8.26 10.58 39.83
C ASP A 709 7.74 12.01 40.06
N ALA A 710 8.49 13.03 39.65
CA ALA A 710 8.04 14.42 39.73
C ALA A 710 6.78 14.67 38.88
N TYR A 711 6.72 14.12 37.66
CA TYR A 711 5.52 14.19 36.82
C TYR A 711 4.36 13.39 37.41
N ALA A 712 4.64 12.20 37.96
CA ALA A 712 3.63 11.35 38.59
C ALA A 712 3.05 11.99 39.86
N GLU A 713 3.88 12.64 40.68
CA GLU A 713 3.45 13.37 41.87
C GLU A 713 2.61 14.60 41.50
N ALA A 714 3.06 15.40 40.52
CA ALA A 714 2.28 16.51 39.99
C ALA A 714 0.92 16.02 39.45
N TRP A 715 0.89 14.89 38.76
CA TRP A 715 -0.33 14.26 38.27
C TRP A 715 -1.24 13.77 39.41
N ALA A 716 -0.67 13.16 40.45
CA ALA A 716 -1.41 12.73 41.63
C ALA A 716 -2.10 13.91 42.35
N ILE A 717 -1.41 15.05 42.47
CA ILE A 717 -1.98 16.29 43.02
C ILE A 717 -3.16 16.77 42.16
N LEU A 718 -3.02 16.77 40.83
CA LEU A 718 -4.10 17.15 39.90
C LEU A 718 -5.29 16.18 39.98
N CYS A 719 -5.04 14.87 40.05
CA CYS A 719 -6.08 13.87 40.23
C CYS A 719 -6.79 14.00 41.58
N ALA A 720 -6.06 14.28 42.67
CA ALA A 720 -6.64 14.51 43.99
C ALA A 720 -7.48 15.80 44.02
N ALA A 721 -7.07 16.85 43.30
CA ALA A 721 -7.80 18.11 43.18
C ALA A 721 -8.94 18.08 42.14
N ALA A 722 -9.15 16.96 41.42
CA ALA A 722 -10.10 16.88 40.32
C ALA A 722 -11.56 17.22 40.69
N HIS A 723 -11.94 17.06 41.97
CA HIS A 723 -13.26 17.42 42.47
C HIS A 723 -13.45 18.94 42.73
N LYS A 724 -12.38 19.73 42.67
CA LYS A 724 -12.37 21.18 42.92
C LYS A 724 -12.17 22.03 41.65
N ILE A 725 -11.94 21.39 40.50
CA ILE A 725 -11.63 22.06 39.23
C ILE A 725 -12.90 22.15 38.39
N ALA A 726 -13.19 23.34 37.84
CA ALA A 726 -14.37 23.55 36.99
C ALA A 726 -14.28 22.68 35.72
N TYR A 727 -15.42 22.15 35.28
CA TYR A 727 -15.56 21.12 34.22
C TYR A 727 -14.79 21.41 32.91
N ARG A 728 -14.51 22.69 32.62
CA ARG A 728 -13.82 23.15 31.41
C ARG A 728 -12.29 22.96 31.47
N GLU A 729 -11.68 23.03 32.65
CA GLU A 729 -10.22 22.86 32.82
C GLU A 729 -9.83 21.38 32.88
N VAL A 730 -10.70 20.54 33.42
CA VAL A 730 -10.56 19.06 33.37
C VAL A 730 -10.54 18.55 31.92
N ALA A 731 -11.23 19.22 30.99
CA ALA A 731 -11.24 18.87 29.57
C ALA A 731 -9.94 19.26 28.84
N ILE A 732 -9.24 20.30 29.28
CA ILE A 732 -7.96 20.74 28.72
C ILE A 732 -6.84 19.80 29.20
N MET A 733 -6.79 19.46 30.49
CA MET A 733 -5.78 18.53 31.03
C MET A 733 -5.89 17.13 30.41
N ARG A 734 -7.10 16.63 30.16
CA ARG A 734 -7.33 15.33 29.51
C ARG A 734 -7.04 15.31 28.00
N ARG A 735 -6.86 16.47 27.36
CA ARG A 735 -6.47 16.61 25.95
C ARG A 735 -4.95 16.62 25.75
N SER A 736 -4.19 16.90 26.80
CA SER A 736 -2.73 16.90 26.77
C SER A 736 -2.13 15.58 27.28
N ALA A 737 -2.93 14.74 27.95
CA ALA A 737 -2.54 13.42 28.49
C ALA A 737 -2.96 12.22 27.60
N ALA A 738 -3.64 12.48 26.47
CA ALA A 738 -3.99 11.50 25.44
C ALA A 738 -3.43 12.01 24.11
#